data_AF-A0A117E3F6-F1
#
_entry.id   AF-A0A117E3F6-F1
#
_cell.length_a   1.000
_cell.length_b   1.000
_cell.length_c   1.000
_cell.angle_alpha   90.00
_cell.angle_beta   90.00
_cell.angle_gamma   90.00
#
_symmetry.space_group_name_H-M   'P 1'
#
loop_
_entity.id
_entity.type
_entity.pdbx_description
1 polymer ?
#
loop_
_entity_poly.entity_id
_entity_poly.type
_entity_poly.pdbx_seq_one_letter_code
_entity_poly.pdbx_strand_id
1 'polypeptide(L)'
;MFNYKTPYFGLRGGWLTFWITLACGADMTLYGYDQGVFSGVVISQDFLQLHNLEGPSKTSLLGTVTAIYDVGCFLGSICAYWLGERLGRRKTVLVGTTVMAIGALLQASSYSVGQMMAGRVIAGIGNGLNTSTAPIWQVETSNVHWRGKLVILENVLVLVGFSLANWLNYGLSFASGPASWRFPLSFQFIFIIILALTVPWLPESPRWLIAHGQEEAAVQIIADLENKATNDPLVQFQTSEIRYSVEYERANSVSFSDILRGRAHERSGTKTIRRLILGMGAQAMQQFSGINVTSYYLPTVLTKSVGMSESLARLLTACNSVQYLCFSIIGIPNVERWGRRALLIFGATGQCLCYTFITALIRYNEMPGYPHQHEVASASVAFFFMYYIFFGIGMQGVPWLYPTEINSLTMRTKGAALGAATNWIFNFMVVEITPIGIQNLGWRFYTIWIALNAAMVPVIYVFYPETAGRTLEDMDDYYRGNPPLFVCFDREAISRKRPERYQARDEHVIRAKEGDMMESAQHVENATAVMALSTTIDMTVGNVEYSEARNFNIVEKKLPSIRAHDILIKVKACGVCGTDLHIHEGEFGAQFPLVPGHETVGIVAAFGSDVVDFTVGDRVVADNSELCGHCHYCRRGKELFCENFIAHGVMVDGGFAEYAAYPAHRVFKIKNLSDADATLLEPAACAAHGLDKISPQMGSSVLLFGAGPTGLMLAQLLRQNGGCRTVIAAPGGLKMELAKSLDAADEFVELPRDEDAATARLEQLRREHPYGFDIVVEATGSERVLENALHFVTKGGKLVIYGVYNDESRISLSPNKIFKEEIHVLGSFSQTYKFPAAIDYLDRGRINVSGIVNKTYKLDEWEMCLDAMRRKSVVKAAIVFD
;
A
#
# COMPACT_ATOMS: atom_id res chain seq x y z
N MET A 1 -28.20 -18.48 -28.02
CA MET A 1 -27.59 -19.29 -29.09
C MET A 1 -26.09 -19.07 -29.02
N PHE A 2 -25.31 -20.10 -28.70
CA PHE A 2 -23.84 -20.00 -28.61
C PHE A 2 -23.24 -19.87 -30.02
N ASN A 3 -22.45 -18.83 -30.26
CA ASN A 3 -21.80 -18.62 -31.56
C ASN A 3 -20.42 -19.30 -31.53
N TYR A 4 -20.31 -20.46 -32.17
CA TYR A 4 -19.10 -21.31 -32.14
C TYR A 4 -17.87 -20.68 -32.81
N LYS A 5 -18.03 -19.57 -33.55
CA LYS A 5 -16.93 -18.87 -34.24
C LYS A 5 -16.30 -17.75 -33.41
N THR A 6 -16.94 -17.33 -32.33
CA THR A 6 -16.45 -16.25 -31.45
C THR A 6 -15.73 -16.84 -30.23
N PRO A 7 -14.66 -16.18 -29.71
CA PRO A 7 -13.97 -16.59 -28.48
C PRO A 7 -14.95 -16.87 -27.34
N TYR A 8 -14.66 -17.88 -26.52
CA TYR A 8 -15.47 -18.26 -25.36
C TYR A 8 -16.96 -18.50 -25.68
N PHE A 9 -17.29 -18.97 -26.90
CA PHE A 9 -18.66 -19.13 -27.40
C PHE A 9 -19.49 -17.84 -27.44
N GLY A 10 -18.84 -16.68 -27.45
CA GLY A 10 -19.46 -15.36 -27.37
C GLY A 10 -19.81 -14.92 -25.95
N LEU A 11 -19.37 -15.65 -24.92
CA LEU A 11 -19.56 -15.27 -23.53
C LEU A 11 -18.64 -14.11 -23.15
N ARG A 12 -19.21 -13.09 -22.51
CA ARG A 12 -18.53 -11.88 -22.03
C ARG A 12 -19.07 -11.48 -20.67
N GLY A 13 -18.37 -10.59 -19.96
CA GLY A 13 -18.82 -10.04 -18.68
C GLY A 13 -18.95 -11.10 -17.59
N GLY A 14 -19.97 -10.92 -16.75
CA GLY A 14 -20.23 -11.81 -15.61
C GLY A 14 -20.40 -13.28 -15.96
N TRP A 15 -20.89 -13.61 -17.17
CA TRP A 15 -20.97 -15.00 -17.61
C TRP A 15 -19.60 -15.62 -17.88
N LEU A 16 -18.68 -14.85 -18.46
CA LEU A 16 -17.30 -15.30 -18.65
C LEU A 16 -16.63 -15.50 -17.29
N THR A 17 -16.78 -14.53 -16.37
CA THR A 17 -16.29 -14.65 -14.99
C THR A 17 -16.89 -15.85 -14.25
N PHE A 18 -18.18 -16.14 -14.44
CA PHE A 18 -18.84 -17.30 -13.84
C PHE A 18 -18.17 -18.61 -14.26
N TRP A 19 -17.89 -18.79 -15.55
CA TRP A 19 -17.28 -20.02 -16.04
C TRP A 19 -15.82 -20.19 -15.62
N ILE A 20 -15.06 -19.09 -15.52
CA ILE A 20 -13.73 -19.09 -14.92
C ILE A 20 -13.82 -19.51 -13.45
N THR A 21 -14.74 -18.90 -12.70
CA THR A 21 -14.99 -19.23 -11.29
C THR A 21 -15.41 -20.67 -11.11
N LEU A 22 -16.22 -21.22 -12.04
CA LEU A 22 -16.61 -22.62 -12.01
C LEU A 22 -15.41 -23.54 -12.22
N ALA A 23 -14.49 -23.21 -13.13
CA ALA A 23 -13.26 -23.96 -13.34
C ALA A 23 -12.35 -23.90 -12.11
N CYS A 24 -12.01 -22.70 -11.62
CA CYS A 24 -11.17 -22.55 -10.43
C CYS A 24 -11.83 -23.17 -9.17
N GLY A 25 -13.15 -23.04 -9.05
CA GLY A 25 -13.92 -23.65 -7.97
C GLY A 25 -13.95 -25.18 -8.03
N ALA A 26 -14.07 -25.77 -9.23
CA ALA A 26 -13.97 -27.21 -9.41
C ALA A 26 -12.57 -27.73 -9.05
N ASP A 27 -11.51 -26.97 -9.35
CA ASP A 27 -10.14 -27.29 -8.95
C ASP A 27 -9.98 -27.31 -7.43
N MET A 28 -10.48 -26.27 -6.75
CA MET A 28 -10.43 -26.18 -5.28
C MET A 28 -11.29 -27.24 -4.60
N THR A 29 -12.45 -27.56 -5.19
CA THR A 29 -13.30 -28.67 -4.73
C THR A 29 -12.58 -30.01 -4.85
N LEU A 30 -11.88 -30.24 -5.97
CA LEU A 30 -11.08 -31.45 -6.18
C LEU A 30 -9.97 -31.58 -5.14
N TYR A 31 -9.23 -30.50 -4.87
CA TYR A 31 -8.25 -30.46 -3.80
C TYR A 31 -8.84 -30.90 -2.45
N GLY A 32 -9.96 -30.31 -2.04
CA GLY A 32 -10.62 -30.67 -0.79
C GLY A 32 -11.15 -32.10 -0.76
N TYR A 33 -11.64 -32.58 -1.91
CA TYR A 33 -12.09 -33.96 -2.09
C TYR A 33 -10.94 -34.94 -1.87
N ASP A 34 -9.76 -34.71 -2.46
CA ASP A 34 -8.60 -35.59 -2.32
C ASP A 34 -8.04 -35.64 -0.90
N GLN A 35 -8.11 -34.52 -0.16
CA GLN A 35 -7.79 -34.53 1.28
C GLN A 35 -8.77 -35.39 2.08
N GLY A 36 -10.07 -35.26 1.81
CA GLY A 36 -11.10 -35.98 2.56
C GLY A 36 -11.21 -37.46 2.21
N VAL A 37 -11.03 -37.82 0.93
CA VAL A 37 -11.33 -39.17 0.43
C VAL A 37 -10.45 -40.23 1.09
N PHE A 38 -9.17 -39.92 1.31
CA PHE A 38 -8.24 -40.92 1.82
C PHE A 38 -8.49 -41.27 3.29
N SER A 39 -9.13 -40.39 4.06
CA SER A 39 -9.50 -40.64 5.47
C SER A 39 -10.42 -41.86 5.64
N GLY A 40 -11.27 -42.15 4.65
CA GLY A 40 -12.14 -43.34 4.64
C GLY A 40 -11.47 -44.57 4.02
N VAL A 41 -10.50 -44.38 3.12
CA VAL A 41 -9.75 -45.45 2.45
C VAL A 41 -8.83 -46.17 3.43
N VAL A 42 -8.12 -45.42 4.29
CA VAL A 42 -7.13 -45.97 5.25
C VAL A 42 -7.74 -46.86 6.34
N ILE A 43 -9.06 -46.84 6.50
CA ILE A 43 -9.79 -47.71 7.42
C ILE A 43 -10.69 -48.72 6.70
N SER A 44 -10.66 -48.78 5.36
CA SER A 44 -11.38 -49.83 4.61
C SER A 44 -10.63 -51.16 4.69
N GLN A 45 -11.32 -52.21 5.15
CA GLN A 45 -10.71 -53.54 5.35
C GLN A 45 -10.20 -54.16 4.05
N ASP A 46 -10.96 -54.06 2.95
CA ASP A 46 -10.54 -54.59 1.65
C ASP A 46 -9.24 -53.92 1.16
N PHE A 47 -9.13 -52.60 1.35
CA PHE A 47 -7.93 -51.84 1.01
C PHE A 47 -6.71 -52.31 1.83
N LEU A 48 -6.89 -52.43 3.15
CA LEU A 48 -5.82 -52.85 4.07
C LEU A 48 -5.33 -54.26 3.78
N GLN A 49 -6.24 -55.20 3.51
CA GLN A 49 -5.92 -56.59 3.20
C GLN A 49 -5.22 -56.71 1.85
N LEU A 50 -5.78 -56.11 0.80
CA LEU A 50 -5.21 -56.16 -0.55
C LEU A 50 -3.78 -55.62 -0.60
N HIS A 51 -3.52 -54.54 0.15
CA HIS A 51 -2.21 -53.88 0.16
C HIS A 51 -1.29 -54.39 1.28
N ASN A 52 -1.67 -55.40 2.06
CA ASN A 52 -0.88 -55.93 3.17
C ASN A 52 -0.47 -54.83 4.19
N LEU A 53 -1.43 -53.96 4.52
CA LEU A 53 -1.30 -52.84 5.45
C LEU A 53 -2.02 -53.10 6.79
N GLU A 54 -2.59 -54.29 6.97
CA GLU A 54 -3.27 -54.67 8.21
C GLU A 54 -2.28 -54.96 9.35
N GLY A 55 -2.63 -54.52 10.55
CA GLY A 55 -1.92 -54.86 11.78
C GLY A 55 -0.90 -53.82 12.26
N PRO A 56 -0.49 -53.90 13.55
CA PRO A 56 0.30 -52.88 14.23
C PRO A 56 1.75 -52.76 13.72
N SER A 57 2.30 -53.76 13.03
CA SER A 57 3.65 -53.69 12.45
C SER A 57 3.70 -52.90 11.14
N LYS A 58 2.55 -52.59 10.54
CA LYS A 58 2.42 -51.92 9.24
C LYS A 58 1.99 -50.45 9.34
N THR A 59 1.73 -49.95 10.55
CA THR A 59 1.28 -48.57 10.80
C THR A 59 2.18 -47.51 10.18
N SER A 60 3.51 -47.67 10.25
CA SER A 60 4.44 -46.72 9.63
C SER A 60 4.27 -46.69 8.11
N LEU A 61 4.16 -47.86 7.47
CA LEU A 61 3.94 -47.94 6.02
C LEU A 61 2.57 -47.35 5.62
N LEU A 62 1.51 -47.58 6.41
CA LEU A 62 0.20 -46.98 6.19
C LEU A 62 0.24 -45.45 6.29
N GLY A 63 0.99 -44.92 7.27
CA GLY A 63 1.30 -43.50 7.39
C GLY A 63 1.96 -42.95 6.13
N THR A 64 3.04 -43.61 5.68
CA THR A 64 3.77 -43.21 4.47
C THR A 64 2.92 -43.29 3.21
N VAL A 65 2.11 -44.33 3.04
CA VAL A 65 1.17 -44.42 1.91
C VAL A 65 0.23 -43.22 1.91
N THR A 66 -0.26 -42.80 3.08
CA THR A 66 -1.14 -41.64 3.19
C THR A 66 -0.41 -40.32 2.90
N ALA A 67 0.74 -40.11 3.53
CA ALA A 67 1.48 -38.84 3.51
C ALA A 67 2.22 -38.57 2.19
N ILE A 68 2.64 -39.60 1.44
CA ILE A 68 3.49 -39.41 0.24
C ILE A 68 2.84 -38.56 -0.87
N TYR A 69 1.51 -38.45 -0.85
CA TYR A 69 0.75 -37.50 -1.68
C TYR A 69 1.23 -36.06 -1.50
N ASP A 70 1.47 -35.64 -0.25
CA ASP A 70 1.86 -34.28 0.10
C ASP A 70 3.28 -33.95 -0.38
N VAL A 71 4.18 -34.94 -0.49
CA VAL A 71 5.49 -34.78 -1.14
C VAL A 71 5.31 -34.49 -2.63
N GLY A 72 4.36 -35.18 -3.29
CA GLY A 72 3.96 -34.86 -4.65
C GLY A 72 3.49 -33.41 -4.76
N CYS A 73 2.59 -32.96 -3.87
CA CYS A 73 2.08 -31.58 -3.84
C CYS A 73 3.20 -30.55 -3.64
N PHE A 74 4.16 -30.83 -2.76
CA PHE A 74 5.34 -29.99 -2.56
C PHE A 74 6.15 -29.84 -3.85
N LEU A 75 6.47 -30.95 -4.52
CA LEU A 75 7.20 -30.93 -5.78
C LEU A 75 6.41 -30.21 -6.88
N GLY A 76 5.10 -30.46 -6.98
CA GLY A 76 4.21 -29.78 -7.92
C GLY A 76 4.17 -28.26 -7.71
N SER A 77 4.10 -27.82 -6.44
CA SER A 77 4.10 -26.38 -6.10
C SER A 77 5.43 -25.69 -6.45
N ILE A 78 6.56 -26.38 -6.23
CA ILE A 78 7.88 -25.87 -6.68
C ILE A 78 7.96 -25.84 -8.21
N CYS A 79 7.44 -26.86 -8.89
CA CYS A 79 7.39 -26.90 -10.35
C CYS A 79 6.52 -25.78 -10.93
N ALA A 80 5.43 -25.40 -10.25
CA ALA A 80 4.53 -24.31 -10.66
C ALA A 80 5.27 -22.98 -10.80
N TYR A 81 6.30 -22.73 -9.99
CA TYR A 81 7.16 -21.54 -10.08
C TYR A 81 7.77 -21.36 -11.48
N TRP A 82 8.20 -22.45 -12.13
CA TRP A 82 8.87 -22.41 -13.44
C TRP A 82 7.90 -22.63 -14.60
N LEU A 83 6.98 -23.59 -14.45
CA LEU A 83 6.02 -23.97 -15.48
C LEU A 83 4.93 -22.91 -15.66
N GLY A 84 4.45 -22.34 -14.55
CA GLY A 84 3.38 -21.34 -14.55
C GLY A 84 3.73 -20.10 -15.37
N GLU A 85 4.98 -19.65 -15.30
CA GLU A 85 5.46 -18.52 -16.08
C GLU A 85 5.70 -18.88 -17.54
N ARG A 86 6.16 -20.09 -17.87
CA ARG A 86 6.43 -20.47 -19.27
C ARG A 86 5.17 -20.83 -20.07
N LEU A 87 4.21 -21.52 -19.44
CA LEU A 87 3.06 -22.09 -20.13
C LEU A 87 1.81 -21.20 -20.05
N GLY A 88 1.76 -20.24 -19.13
CA GLY A 88 0.53 -19.53 -18.78
C GLY A 88 -0.32 -20.29 -17.77
N ARG A 89 -1.37 -19.67 -17.26
CA ARG A 89 -2.17 -20.22 -16.16
C ARG A 89 -3.08 -21.33 -16.66
N ARG A 90 -3.74 -21.11 -17.81
CA ARG A 90 -4.67 -22.07 -18.42
C ARG A 90 -3.99 -23.40 -18.73
N LYS A 91 -2.84 -23.36 -19.40
CA LYS A 91 -2.11 -24.59 -19.77
C LYS A 91 -1.52 -25.28 -18.55
N THR A 92 -1.07 -24.52 -17.54
CA THR A 92 -0.54 -25.10 -16.31
C THR A 92 -1.61 -25.87 -15.52
N VAL A 93 -2.83 -25.32 -15.40
CA VAL A 93 -3.97 -26.04 -14.80
C VAL A 93 -4.32 -27.29 -15.59
N LEU A 94 -4.30 -27.26 -16.93
CA LEU A 94 -4.56 -28.46 -17.74
C LEU A 94 -3.47 -29.53 -17.56
N VAL A 95 -2.20 -29.13 -17.49
CA VAL A 95 -1.10 -30.06 -17.22
C VAL A 95 -1.25 -30.68 -15.84
N GLY A 96 -1.50 -29.87 -14.80
CA GLY A 96 -1.71 -30.37 -13.44
C GLY A 96 -2.91 -31.31 -13.36
N THR A 97 -4.04 -30.95 -13.98
CA THR A 97 -5.24 -31.79 -14.08
C THR A 97 -4.98 -33.12 -14.81
N THR A 98 -4.19 -33.11 -15.89
CA THR A 98 -3.83 -34.32 -16.64
C THR A 98 -2.92 -35.23 -15.81
N VAL A 99 -1.92 -34.66 -15.15
CA VAL A 99 -1.03 -35.41 -14.25
C VAL A 99 -1.83 -36.02 -13.09
N MET A 100 -2.76 -35.24 -12.52
CA MET A 100 -3.65 -35.71 -11.47
C MET A 100 -4.55 -36.86 -11.94
N ALA A 101 -5.10 -36.79 -13.16
CA ALA A 101 -5.88 -37.87 -13.77
C ALA A 101 -5.10 -39.18 -13.89
N ILE A 102 -3.82 -39.11 -14.28
CA ILE A 102 -2.94 -40.29 -14.33
C ILE A 102 -2.74 -40.87 -12.93
N GLY A 103 -2.47 -40.02 -11.94
CA GLY A 103 -2.32 -40.44 -10.54
C GLY A 103 -3.59 -41.07 -9.97
N ALA A 104 -4.76 -40.48 -10.24
CA ALA A 104 -6.07 -40.99 -9.85
C ALA A 104 -6.36 -42.36 -10.48
N LEU A 105 -6.04 -42.54 -11.76
CA LEU A 105 -6.18 -43.83 -12.46
C LEU A 105 -5.33 -44.91 -11.80
N LEU A 106 -4.06 -44.59 -11.50
CA LEU A 106 -3.13 -45.53 -10.85
C LEU A 106 -3.59 -45.93 -9.44
N GLN A 107 -4.15 -44.98 -8.69
CA GLN A 107 -4.70 -45.25 -7.36
C GLN A 107 -5.96 -46.12 -7.44
N ALA A 108 -6.93 -45.76 -8.27
CA ALA A 108 -8.18 -46.50 -8.44
C ALA A 108 -7.96 -47.94 -8.96
N SER A 109 -6.95 -48.13 -9.80
CA SER A 109 -6.57 -49.44 -10.36
C SER A 109 -5.50 -50.19 -9.56
N SER A 110 -5.23 -49.77 -8.31
CA SER A 110 -4.14 -50.33 -7.52
C SER A 110 -4.39 -51.78 -7.05
N TYR A 111 -3.34 -52.60 -7.16
CA TYR A 111 -3.24 -53.94 -6.58
C TYR A 111 -1.97 -54.13 -5.72
N SER A 112 -1.13 -53.11 -5.58
CA SER A 112 0.09 -53.18 -4.78
C SER A 112 0.41 -51.84 -4.11
N VAL A 113 1.10 -51.88 -2.97
CA VAL A 113 1.47 -50.66 -2.23
C VAL A 113 2.33 -49.73 -3.09
N GLY A 114 3.27 -50.29 -3.87
CA GLY A 114 4.13 -49.50 -4.76
C GLY A 114 3.34 -48.73 -5.82
N GLN A 115 2.34 -49.37 -6.44
CA GLN A 115 1.44 -48.70 -7.39
C GLN A 115 0.62 -47.60 -6.71
N MET A 116 0.09 -47.86 -5.51
CA MET A 116 -0.63 -46.87 -4.73
C MET A 116 0.25 -45.64 -4.41
N MET A 117 1.48 -45.86 -3.92
CA MET A 117 2.41 -44.77 -3.60
C MET A 117 2.79 -43.97 -4.84
N ALA A 118 3.10 -44.62 -5.97
CA ALA A 118 3.40 -43.96 -7.23
C ALA A 118 2.21 -43.12 -7.72
N GLY A 119 1.00 -43.68 -7.67
CA GLY A 119 -0.23 -42.97 -8.02
C GLY A 119 -0.46 -41.74 -7.14
N ARG A 120 -0.17 -41.82 -5.84
CA ARG A 120 -0.29 -40.70 -4.90
C ARG A 120 0.74 -39.60 -5.15
N VAL A 121 2.00 -39.94 -5.43
CA VAL A 121 3.02 -38.94 -5.80
C VAL A 121 2.63 -38.21 -7.08
N ILE A 122 2.20 -38.96 -8.10
CA ILE A 122 1.79 -38.38 -9.39
C ILE A 122 0.55 -37.49 -9.20
N ALA A 123 -0.47 -37.96 -8.49
CA ALA A 123 -1.65 -37.16 -8.19
C ALA A 123 -1.29 -35.87 -7.44
N GLY A 124 -0.42 -35.99 -6.44
CA GLY A 124 0.08 -34.86 -5.67
C GLY A 124 0.80 -33.82 -6.52
N ILE A 125 1.66 -34.23 -7.47
CA ILE A 125 2.32 -33.29 -8.39
C ILE A 125 1.28 -32.47 -9.17
N GLY A 126 0.23 -33.13 -9.66
CA GLY A 126 -0.88 -32.47 -10.35
C GLY A 126 -1.61 -31.47 -9.46
N ASN A 127 -1.98 -31.89 -8.25
CA ASN A 127 -2.64 -31.02 -7.27
C ASN A 127 -1.76 -29.83 -6.82
N GLY A 128 -0.46 -30.03 -6.64
CA GLY A 128 0.48 -28.95 -6.28
C GLY A 128 0.60 -27.88 -7.38
N LEU A 129 0.59 -28.30 -8.65
CA LEU A 129 0.55 -27.38 -9.79
C LEU A 129 -0.76 -26.57 -9.81
N ASN A 130 -1.89 -27.26 -9.63
CA ASN A 130 -3.22 -26.68 -9.68
C ASN A 130 -3.48 -25.70 -8.52
N THR A 131 -3.24 -26.13 -7.28
CA THR A 131 -3.43 -25.31 -6.07
C THR A 131 -2.52 -24.07 -6.02
N SER A 132 -1.38 -24.10 -6.72
CA SER A 132 -0.51 -22.93 -6.87
C SER A 132 -0.92 -21.98 -8.00
N THR A 133 -1.75 -22.44 -8.95
CA THR A 133 -2.04 -21.69 -10.20
C THR A 133 -3.48 -21.19 -10.27
N ALA A 134 -4.47 -21.99 -9.88
CA ALA A 134 -5.89 -21.65 -10.03
C ALA A 134 -6.29 -20.37 -9.28
N PRO A 135 -5.87 -20.12 -8.01
CA PRO A 135 -6.24 -18.88 -7.31
C PRO A 135 -5.64 -17.64 -7.98
N ILE A 136 -4.42 -17.76 -8.54
CA ILE A 136 -3.77 -16.69 -9.28
C ILE A 136 -4.55 -16.42 -10.58
N TRP A 137 -4.94 -17.46 -11.29
CA TRP A 137 -5.71 -17.34 -12.53
C TRP A 137 -7.06 -16.65 -12.27
N GLN A 138 -7.77 -17.03 -11.21
CA GLN A 138 -9.02 -16.39 -10.79
C GLN A 138 -8.83 -14.90 -10.55
N VAL A 139 -7.81 -14.50 -9.79
CA VAL A 139 -7.55 -13.09 -9.47
C VAL A 139 -7.16 -12.29 -10.72
N GLU A 140 -6.30 -12.84 -11.58
CA GLU A 140 -5.82 -12.18 -12.80
C GLU A 140 -6.92 -12.04 -13.87
N THR A 141 -8.00 -12.81 -13.79
CA THR A 141 -9.13 -12.80 -14.74
C THR A 141 -10.45 -12.31 -14.13
N SER A 142 -10.42 -11.82 -12.89
CA SER A 142 -11.59 -11.24 -12.23
C SER A 142 -11.53 -9.73 -12.19
N ASN A 143 -12.70 -9.09 -12.33
CA ASN A 143 -12.87 -7.67 -12.07
C ASN A 143 -12.48 -7.34 -10.62
N VAL A 144 -11.84 -6.18 -10.43
CA VAL A 144 -11.28 -5.69 -9.17
C VAL A 144 -12.29 -5.79 -8.00
N HIS A 145 -13.58 -5.53 -8.24
CA HIS A 145 -14.60 -5.57 -7.20
C HIS A 145 -14.87 -6.97 -6.63
N TRP A 146 -14.62 -8.02 -7.42
CA TRP A 146 -14.95 -9.41 -7.06
C TRP A 146 -13.75 -10.25 -6.65
N ARG A 147 -12.51 -9.83 -6.98
CA ARG A 147 -11.27 -10.60 -6.74
C ARG A 147 -11.20 -11.26 -5.36
N GLY A 148 -11.32 -10.47 -4.29
CA GLY A 148 -11.22 -10.99 -2.92
C GLY A 148 -12.36 -11.95 -2.54
N LYS A 149 -13.59 -11.65 -2.97
CA LYS A 149 -14.78 -12.49 -2.68
C LYS A 149 -14.68 -13.86 -3.35
N LEU A 150 -14.13 -13.90 -4.57
CA LEU A 150 -13.99 -15.13 -5.34
C LEU A 150 -12.90 -16.05 -4.77
N VAL A 151 -11.78 -15.51 -4.31
CA VAL A 151 -10.74 -16.29 -3.59
C VAL A 151 -11.29 -16.85 -2.28
N ILE A 152 -12.15 -16.11 -1.59
CA ILE A 152 -12.81 -16.62 -0.38
C ILE A 152 -13.78 -17.75 -0.72
N LEU A 153 -14.55 -17.61 -1.81
CA LEU A 153 -15.46 -18.66 -2.29
C LEU A 153 -14.68 -19.95 -2.62
N GLU A 154 -13.51 -19.83 -3.26
CA GLU A 154 -12.61 -20.95 -3.52
C GLU A 154 -12.26 -21.72 -2.24
N ASN A 155 -11.89 -21.03 -1.16
CA ASN A 155 -11.60 -21.68 0.13
C ASN A 155 -12.82 -22.40 0.73
N VAL A 156 -14.04 -21.90 0.52
CA VAL A 156 -15.27 -22.60 0.91
C VAL A 156 -15.49 -23.84 0.07
N LEU A 157 -15.21 -23.77 -1.24
CA LEU A 157 -15.36 -24.89 -2.16
C LEU A 157 -14.40 -26.05 -1.84
N VAL A 158 -13.22 -25.77 -1.30
CA VAL A 158 -12.37 -26.82 -0.68
C VAL A 158 -13.14 -27.62 0.37
N LEU A 159 -13.87 -26.94 1.26
CA LEU A 159 -14.63 -27.62 2.32
C LEU A 159 -15.87 -28.35 1.79
N VAL A 160 -16.46 -27.87 0.68
CA VAL A 160 -17.52 -28.60 -0.03
C VAL A 160 -16.97 -29.93 -0.55
N GLY A 161 -15.80 -29.92 -1.19
CA GLY A 161 -15.12 -31.13 -1.65
C GLY A 161 -14.79 -32.09 -0.51
N PHE A 162 -14.21 -31.55 0.57
CA PHE A 162 -13.89 -32.31 1.79
C PHE A 162 -15.13 -32.96 2.40
N SER A 163 -16.24 -32.22 2.51
CA SER A 163 -17.48 -32.75 3.08
C SER A 163 -18.11 -33.80 2.17
N LEU A 164 -18.11 -33.57 0.85
CA LEU A 164 -18.59 -34.55 -0.13
C LEU A 164 -17.82 -35.86 -0.04
N ALA A 165 -16.49 -35.80 0.05
CA ALA A 165 -15.66 -37.00 0.19
C ALA A 165 -15.98 -37.79 1.47
N ASN A 166 -16.18 -37.10 2.60
CA ASN A 166 -16.51 -37.76 3.87
C ASN A 166 -17.91 -38.41 3.84
N TRP A 167 -18.90 -37.74 3.26
CA TRP A 167 -20.24 -38.34 3.08
C TRP A 167 -20.24 -39.50 2.10
N LEU A 168 -19.46 -39.42 1.01
CA LEU A 168 -19.31 -40.52 0.08
C LEU A 168 -18.64 -41.73 0.74
N ASN A 169 -17.58 -41.50 1.51
CA ASN A 169 -16.90 -42.53 2.29
C ASN A 169 -17.83 -43.18 3.33
N TYR A 170 -18.71 -42.41 3.96
CA TYR A 170 -19.72 -42.97 4.87
C TYR A 170 -20.75 -43.80 4.11
N GLY A 171 -21.32 -43.28 3.02
CA GLY A 171 -22.31 -44.00 2.20
C GLY A 171 -21.76 -45.32 1.63
N LEU A 172 -20.49 -45.33 1.20
CA LEU A 172 -19.82 -46.53 0.70
C LEU A 172 -19.22 -47.43 1.77
N SER A 173 -19.23 -47.02 3.04
CA SER A 173 -18.83 -47.91 4.13
C SER A 173 -19.78 -49.09 4.33
N PHE A 174 -21.02 -48.99 3.82
CA PHE A 174 -21.98 -50.09 3.79
C PHE A 174 -21.80 -51.03 2.59
N ALA A 175 -20.99 -50.65 1.61
CA ALA A 175 -20.65 -51.50 0.47
C ALA A 175 -19.51 -52.45 0.84
N SER A 176 -19.59 -53.71 0.38
CA SER A 176 -18.53 -54.70 0.60
C SER A 176 -17.52 -54.73 -0.55
N GLY A 177 -16.30 -55.15 -0.22
CA GLY A 177 -15.23 -55.38 -1.20
C GLY A 177 -14.61 -54.10 -1.78
N PRO A 178 -14.00 -54.19 -2.99
CA PRO A 178 -13.18 -53.11 -3.51
C PRO A 178 -13.91 -51.84 -3.90
N ALA A 179 -15.23 -51.91 -4.10
CA ALA A 179 -16.05 -50.74 -4.41
C ALA A 179 -15.99 -49.68 -3.30
N SER A 180 -15.81 -50.11 -2.04
CA SER A 180 -15.75 -49.24 -0.86
C SER A 180 -14.63 -48.20 -0.90
N TRP A 181 -13.54 -48.45 -1.63
CA TRP A 181 -12.37 -47.56 -1.70
C TRP A 181 -11.97 -47.20 -3.15
N ARG A 182 -12.22 -48.06 -4.14
CA ARG A 182 -11.93 -47.73 -5.55
C ARG A 182 -12.89 -46.71 -6.13
N PHE A 183 -14.19 -46.78 -5.79
CA PHE A 183 -15.16 -45.81 -6.30
C PHE A 183 -14.91 -44.40 -5.76
N PRO A 184 -14.71 -44.17 -4.45
CA PRO A 184 -14.38 -42.84 -3.95
C PRO A 184 -13.13 -42.27 -4.61
N LEU A 185 -12.08 -43.08 -4.80
CA LEU A 185 -10.88 -42.63 -5.51
C LEU A 185 -11.16 -42.32 -6.98
N SER A 186 -12.05 -43.05 -7.64
CA SER A 186 -12.42 -42.79 -9.04
C SER A 186 -13.39 -41.62 -9.20
N PHE A 187 -14.19 -41.31 -8.18
CA PHE A 187 -15.20 -40.26 -8.25
C PHE A 187 -14.57 -38.86 -8.47
N GLN A 188 -13.31 -38.67 -8.05
CA GLN A 188 -12.55 -37.44 -8.31
C GLN A 188 -12.45 -37.10 -9.82
N PHE A 189 -12.58 -38.10 -10.71
CA PHE A 189 -12.60 -37.88 -12.16
C PHE A 189 -13.74 -36.96 -12.63
N ILE A 190 -14.84 -36.85 -11.87
CA ILE A 190 -15.90 -35.88 -12.20
C ILE A 190 -15.35 -34.46 -12.25
N PHE A 191 -14.56 -34.06 -11.26
CA PHE A 191 -13.96 -32.72 -11.22
C PHE A 191 -12.89 -32.55 -12.31
N ILE A 192 -12.08 -33.60 -12.54
CA ILE A 192 -11.09 -33.62 -13.63
C ILE A 192 -11.77 -33.44 -15.00
N ILE A 193 -12.91 -34.10 -15.23
CA ILE A 193 -13.68 -33.95 -16.47
C ILE A 193 -14.25 -32.54 -16.58
N ILE A 194 -14.80 -31.98 -15.49
CA ILE A 194 -15.27 -30.59 -15.47
C ILE A 194 -14.14 -29.64 -15.87
N LEU A 195 -12.95 -29.78 -15.29
CA LEU A 195 -11.78 -28.97 -15.62
C LEU A 195 -11.34 -29.17 -17.08
N ALA A 196 -11.23 -30.43 -17.54
CA ALA A 196 -10.85 -30.75 -18.91
C ALA A 196 -11.85 -30.22 -19.94
N LEU A 197 -13.14 -30.12 -19.60
CA LEU A 197 -14.18 -29.59 -20.48
C LEU A 197 -14.28 -28.06 -20.43
N THR A 198 -13.93 -27.42 -19.31
CA THR A 198 -14.11 -25.97 -19.12
C THR A 198 -12.84 -25.18 -19.45
N VAL A 199 -11.68 -25.60 -18.92
CA VAL A 199 -10.43 -24.83 -19.02
C VAL A 199 -9.93 -24.59 -20.45
N PRO A 200 -10.01 -25.52 -21.43
CA PRO A 200 -9.38 -25.32 -22.73
C PRO A 200 -9.89 -24.13 -23.52
N TRP A 201 -11.18 -23.84 -23.41
CA TRP A 201 -11.79 -22.74 -24.14
C TRP A 201 -11.77 -21.44 -23.37
N LEU A 202 -11.48 -21.42 -22.06
CA LEU A 202 -11.44 -20.21 -21.23
C LEU A 202 -10.22 -19.30 -21.52
N PRO A 203 -10.29 -18.00 -21.13
CA PRO A 203 -9.24 -17.03 -21.41
C PRO A 203 -7.98 -17.29 -20.61
N GLU A 204 -6.85 -16.94 -21.20
CA GLU A 204 -5.58 -16.86 -20.47
C GLU A 204 -5.53 -15.58 -19.62
N SER A 205 -4.66 -15.55 -18.63
CA SER A 205 -4.42 -14.35 -17.82
C SER A 205 -3.94 -13.16 -18.69
N PRO A 206 -4.66 -12.02 -18.68
CA PRO A 206 -4.22 -10.80 -19.35
C PRO A 206 -2.86 -10.31 -18.86
N ARG A 207 -2.60 -10.46 -17.54
CA ARG A 207 -1.33 -10.09 -16.93
C ARG A 207 -0.18 -10.94 -17.45
N TRP A 208 -0.39 -12.25 -17.57
CA TRP A 208 0.62 -13.15 -18.14
C TRP A 208 0.90 -12.83 -19.61
N LEU A 209 -0.14 -12.54 -20.40
CA LEU A 209 -0.01 -12.18 -21.82
C LEU A 209 0.80 -10.90 -22.03
N ILE A 210 0.51 -9.83 -21.26
CA ILE A 210 1.29 -8.58 -21.28
C ILE A 210 2.74 -8.85 -20.84
N ALA A 211 2.94 -9.68 -19.79
CA ALA A 211 4.25 -10.13 -19.37
C ALA A 211 4.99 -11.03 -20.37
N HIS A 212 4.37 -11.40 -21.49
CA HIS A 212 4.99 -12.14 -22.59
C HIS A 212 4.95 -11.35 -23.93
N GLY A 213 4.62 -10.06 -23.88
CA GLY A 213 4.56 -9.19 -25.06
C GLY A 213 3.36 -9.43 -25.98
N GLN A 214 2.36 -10.20 -25.53
CA GLN A 214 1.12 -10.48 -26.27
C GLN A 214 0.00 -9.50 -25.86
N GLU A 215 0.25 -8.20 -26.02
CA GLU A 215 -0.62 -7.14 -25.51
C GLU A 215 -1.99 -7.09 -26.20
N GLU A 216 -2.05 -7.29 -27.52
CA GLU A 216 -3.31 -7.28 -28.28
C GLU A 216 -4.30 -8.35 -27.77
N ALA A 217 -3.81 -9.56 -27.50
CA ALA A 217 -4.62 -10.63 -26.95
C ALA A 217 -5.10 -10.31 -25.52
N ALA A 218 -4.25 -9.65 -24.71
CA ALA A 218 -4.62 -9.23 -23.37
C ALA A 218 -5.73 -8.16 -23.39
N VAL A 219 -5.61 -7.15 -24.26
CA VAL A 219 -6.64 -6.10 -24.45
C VAL A 219 -7.98 -6.71 -24.83
N GLN A 220 -7.98 -7.69 -25.75
CA GLN A 220 -9.20 -8.38 -26.15
C GLN A 220 -9.85 -9.13 -24.97
N ILE A 221 -9.06 -9.86 -24.17
CA ILE A 221 -9.58 -10.59 -23.00
C ILE A 221 -10.12 -9.63 -21.94
N ILE A 222 -9.42 -8.52 -21.67
CA ILE A 222 -9.90 -7.49 -20.73
C ILE A 222 -11.23 -6.92 -21.23
N ALA A 223 -11.35 -6.61 -22.53
CA ALA A 223 -12.59 -6.17 -23.13
C ALA A 223 -13.72 -7.21 -23.01
N ASP A 224 -13.41 -8.50 -23.19
CA ASP A 224 -14.36 -9.59 -23.03
C ASP A 224 -14.82 -9.75 -21.58
N LEU A 225 -13.90 -9.65 -20.61
CA LEU A 225 -14.19 -9.75 -19.18
C LEU A 225 -15.03 -8.57 -18.67
N GLU A 226 -14.78 -7.36 -19.16
CA GLU A 226 -15.55 -6.16 -18.81
C GLU A 226 -16.81 -5.96 -19.69
N ASN A 227 -17.04 -6.85 -20.67
CA ASN A 227 -18.11 -6.75 -21.66
C ASN A 227 -18.13 -5.40 -22.40
N LYS A 228 -16.96 -4.94 -22.82
CA LYS A 228 -16.72 -3.65 -23.47
C LYS A 228 -16.01 -3.81 -24.82
N ALA A 229 -15.87 -2.71 -25.55
CA ALA A 229 -15.04 -2.65 -26.76
C ALA A 229 -13.57 -2.52 -26.37
N THR A 230 -12.66 -2.96 -27.25
CA THR A 230 -11.21 -2.89 -26.98
C THR A 230 -10.70 -1.46 -26.84
N ASN A 231 -11.35 -0.49 -27.49
CA ASN A 231 -11.03 0.93 -27.41
C ASN A 231 -11.77 1.67 -26.26
N ASP A 232 -12.55 0.96 -25.43
CA ASP A 232 -13.22 1.58 -24.29
C ASP A 232 -12.18 2.15 -23.30
N PRO A 233 -12.37 3.39 -22.77
CA PRO A 233 -11.43 4.01 -21.85
C PRO A 233 -11.07 3.15 -20.63
N LEU A 234 -12.03 2.37 -20.09
CA LEU A 234 -11.78 1.48 -18.95
C LEU A 234 -10.81 0.34 -19.32
N VAL A 235 -10.98 -0.24 -20.52
CA VAL A 235 -10.14 -1.34 -21.01
C VAL A 235 -8.72 -0.85 -21.27
N GLN A 236 -8.58 0.32 -21.89
CA GLN A 236 -7.28 0.95 -22.15
C GLN A 236 -6.58 1.33 -20.84
N PHE A 237 -7.32 1.90 -19.89
CA PHE A 237 -6.82 2.20 -18.56
C PHE A 237 -6.31 0.94 -17.84
N GLN A 238 -7.13 -0.11 -17.72
CA GLN A 238 -6.74 -1.37 -17.09
C GLN A 238 -5.53 -2.03 -17.76
N THR A 239 -5.46 -2.00 -19.09
CA THR A 239 -4.31 -2.51 -19.85
C THR A 239 -3.05 -1.73 -19.52
N SER A 240 -3.14 -0.39 -19.51
CA SER A 240 -2.00 0.48 -19.19
C SER A 240 -1.49 0.28 -17.76
N GLU A 241 -2.38 0.06 -16.78
CA GLU A 241 -2.00 -0.25 -15.41
C GLU A 241 -1.28 -1.60 -15.30
N ILE A 242 -1.81 -2.64 -15.96
CA ILE A 242 -1.17 -3.96 -15.97
C ILE A 242 0.21 -3.88 -16.65
N ARG A 243 0.32 -3.18 -17.78
CA ARG A 243 1.60 -2.95 -18.49
C ARG A 243 2.61 -2.26 -17.59
N TYR A 244 2.22 -1.17 -16.96
CA TYR A 244 3.07 -0.46 -16.01
C TYR A 244 3.54 -1.37 -14.87
N SER A 245 2.64 -2.14 -14.26
CA SER A 245 2.98 -3.09 -13.20
C SER A 245 3.98 -4.15 -13.66
N VAL A 246 3.79 -4.71 -14.86
CA VAL A 246 4.67 -5.74 -15.45
C VAL A 246 6.04 -5.17 -15.77
N GLU A 247 6.11 -3.99 -16.37
CA GLU A 247 7.37 -3.30 -16.70
C GLU A 247 8.14 -2.92 -15.43
N TYR A 248 7.44 -2.40 -14.43
CA TYR A 248 8.01 -2.11 -13.13
C TYR A 248 8.57 -3.37 -12.47
N GLU A 249 7.84 -4.49 -12.51
CA GLU A 249 8.31 -5.76 -11.98
C GLU A 249 9.53 -6.29 -12.72
N ARG A 250 9.56 -6.20 -14.05
CA ARG A 250 10.73 -6.59 -14.86
C ARG A 250 11.95 -5.74 -14.51
N ALA A 251 11.80 -4.41 -14.47
CA ALA A 251 12.89 -3.48 -14.22
C ALA A 251 13.45 -3.56 -12.78
N ASN A 252 12.63 -3.94 -11.80
CA ASN A 252 12.99 -3.96 -10.38
C ASN A 252 13.01 -5.37 -9.76
N SER A 253 12.95 -6.43 -10.57
CA SER A 253 13.01 -7.80 -10.07
C SER A 253 14.40 -8.11 -9.49
N VAL A 254 14.41 -8.69 -8.29
CA VAL A 254 15.64 -9.17 -7.65
C VAL A 254 15.79 -10.67 -7.91
N SER A 255 17.00 -11.10 -8.28
CA SER A 255 17.30 -12.52 -8.44
C SER A 255 17.25 -13.23 -7.10
N PHE A 256 16.68 -14.44 -7.07
CA PHE A 256 16.57 -15.23 -5.84
C PHE A 256 17.95 -15.59 -5.26
N SER A 257 18.96 -15.74 -6.11
CA SER A 257 20.35 -15.94 -5.68
C SER A 257 20.90 -14.73 -4.93
N ASP A 258 20.54 -13.52 -5.36
CA ASP A 258 21.00 -12.27 -4.72
C ASP A 258 20.32 -12.05 -3.37
N ILE A 259 19.09 -12.53 -3.21
CA ILE A 259 18.37 -12.55 -1.92
C ILE A 259 19.05 -13.50 -0.94
N LEU A 260 19.32 -14.75 -1.35
CA LEU A 260 19.97 -15.77 -0.50
C LEU A 260 21.40 -15.41 -0.13
N ARG A 261 22.13 -14.72 -1.01
CA ARG A 261 23.52 -14.28 -0.77
C ARG A 261 23.63 -12.96 0.02
N GLY A 262 22.51 -12.39 0.46
CA GLY A 262 22.47 -11.14 1.22
C GLY A 262 22.88 -9.89 0.42
N ARG A 263 23.05 -10.00 -0.89
CA ARG A 263 23.49 -8.91 -1.79
C ARG A 263 22.34 -7.98 -2.20
N ALA A 264 21.11 -8.33 -1.84
CA ALA A 264 19.92 -7.52 -2.10
C ALA A 264 19.83 -6.26 -1.24
N HIS A 265 20.71 -6.04 -0.26
CA HIS A 265 20.53 -4.97 0.74
C HIS A 265 20.57 -3.54 0.14
N GLU A 266 21.32 -3.32 -0.94
CA GLU A 266 21.43 -2.00 -1.60
C GLU A 266 20.28 -1.70 -2.58
N ARG A 267 19.55 -2.72 -3.08
CA ARG A 267 18.44 -2.56 -4.05
C ARG A 267 17.06 -2.88 -3.47
N SER A 268 16.96 -3.67 -2.41
CA SER A 268 15.72 -4.14 -1.79
C SER A 268 15.50 -3.47 -0.42
N GLY A 269 15.15 -2.18 -0.42
CA GLY A 269 14.77 -1.42 0.79
C GLY A 269 13.52 -1.92 1.52
N THR A 270 12.89 -3.03 1.10
CA THR A 270 11.60 -3.52 1.62
C THR A 270 11.72 -4.77 2.53
N LYS A 271 12.92 -5.18 2.98
CA LYS A 271 13.10 -6.32 3.90
C LYS A 271 12.50 -7.66 3.42
N THR A 272 12.66 -7.96 2.14
CA THR A 272 12.10 -9.15 1.46
C THR A 272 12.23 -10.48 2.23
N ILE A 273 13.40 -10.79 2.81
CA ILE A 273 13.60 -12.05 3.56
C ILE A 273 12.64 -12.16 4.76
N ARG A 274 12.45 -11.06 5.51
CA ARG A 274 11.54 -11.04 6.67
C ARG A 274 10.10 -11.31 6.23
N ARG A 275 9.67 -10.70 5.11
CA ARG A 275 8.32 -10.88 4.56
C ARG A 275 8.10 -12.34 4.12
N LEU A 276 9.09 -12.95 3.46
CA LEU A 276 9.07 -14.35 3.06
C LEU A 276 8.96 -15.29 4.27
N ILE A 277 9.79 -15.09 5.31
CA ILE A 277 9.77 -15.91 6.53
C ILE A 277 8.41 -15.81 7.23
N LEU A 278 7.82 -14.61 7.33
CA LEU A 278 6.51 -14.43 7.95
C LEU A 278 5.38 -15.10 7.13
N GLY A 279 5.44 -15.03 5.80
CA GLY A 279 4.49 -15.73 4.93
C GLY A 279 4.60 -17.25 5.03
N MET A 280 5.83 -17.79 4.94
CA MET A 280 6.09 -19.23 5.12
C MET A 280 5.74 -19.71 6.53
N GLY A 281 6.02 -18.89 7.54
CA GLY A 281 5.70 -19.16 8.94
C GLY A 281 4.20 -19.28 9.18
N ALA A 282 3.37 -18.43 8.56
CA ALA A 282 1.91 -18.54 8.65
C ALA A 282 1.42 -19.91 8.14
N GLN A 283 1.96 -20.35 7.00
CA GLN A 283 1.62 -21.64 6.38
C GLN A 283 2.11 -22.83 7.23
N ALA A 284 3.30 -22.74 7.83
CA ALA A 284 3.80 -23.74 8.77
C ALA A 284 2.93 -23.84 10.04
N MET A 285 2.51 -22.71 10.60
CA MET A 285 1.62 -22.67 11.77
C MET A 285 0.27 -23.31 11.50
N GLN A 286 -0.28 -23.16 10.29
CA GLN A 286 -1.51 -23.86 9.90
C GLN A 286 -1.37 -25.38 10.08
N GLN A 287 -0.26 -25.96 9.60
CA GLN A 287 -0.02 -27.40 9.68
C GLN A 287 0.29 -27.84 11.12
N PHE A 288 1.17 -27.11 11.80
CA PHE A 288 1.52 -27.37 13.20
C PHE A 288 0.36 -27.18 14.18
N SER A 289 -0.75 -26.58 13.74
CA SER A 289 -1.95 -26.48 14.56
C SER A 289 -2.60 -27.86 14.80
N GLY A 290 -2.19 -28.90 14.05
CA GLY A 290 -2.65 -30.27 14.20
C GLY A 290 -3.78 -30.66 13.25
N ILE A 291 -4.15 -29.80 12.29
CA ILE A 291 -5.34 -30.00 11.45
C ILE A 291 -5.35 -31.36 10.75
N ASN A 292 -4.21 -31.82 10.24
CA ASN A 292 -4.14 -33.07 9.48
C ASN A 292 -4.26 -34.33 10.32
N VAL A 293 -4.08 -34.22 11.64
CA VAL A 293 -4.44 -35.31 12.57
C VAL A 293 -5.93 -35.60 12.46
N THR A 294 -6.73 -34.54 12.33
CA THR A 294 -8.18 -34.66 12.24
C THR A 294 -8.66 -34.79 10.78
N SER A 295 -8.17 -34.02 9.83
CA SER A 295 -8.71 -34.06 8.46
C SER A 295 -8.42 -35.38 7.74
N TYR A 296 -7.25 -35.99 7.94
CA TYR A 296 -6.89 -37.26 7.31
C TYR A 296 -7.22 -38.48 8.18
N TYR A 297 -7.23 -38.33 9.51
CA TYR A 297 -7.31 -39.47 10.42
C TYR A 297 -8.39 -39.37 11.50
N LEU A 298 -9.37 -38.46 11.40
CA LEU A 298 -10.45 -38.40 12.40
C LEU A 298 -11.17 -39.75 12.60
N PRO A 299 -11.51 -40.54 11.56
CA PRO A 299 -12.07 -41.87 11.78
C PRO A 299 -11.13 -42.80 12.57
N THR A 300 -9.82 -42.76 12.26
CA THR A 300 -8.78 -43.53 12.97
C THR A 300 -8.63 -43.07 14.42
N VAL A 301 -8.67 -41.76 14.67
CA VAL A 301 -8.61 -41.17 16.02
C VAL A 301 -9.82 -41.61 16.86
N LEU A 302 -11.02 -41.53 16.30
CA LEU A 302 -12.25 -41.93 16.98
C LEU A 302 -12.31 -43.44 17.25
N THR A 303 -11.78 -44.26 16.35
CA THR A 303 -11.75 -45.72 16.55
C THR A 303 -10.63 -46.16 17.50
N LYS A 304 -9.40 -45.65 17.33
CA LYS A 304 -8.21 -46.10 18.06
C LYS A 304 -7.98 -45.40 19.39
N SER A 305 -8.22 -44.08 19.48
CA SER A 305 -8.00 -43.33 20.71
C SER A 305 -9.25 -43.20 21.57
N VAL A 306 -10.43 -43.07 20.94
CA VAL A 306 -11.72 -42.93 21.66
C VAL A 306 -12.41 -44.27 21.90
N GLY A 307 -12.15 -45.28 21.04
CA GLY A 307 -12.75 -46.61 21.17
C GLY A 307 -14.17 -46.71 20.59
N MET A 308 -14.52 -45.85 19.64
CA MET A 308 -15.83 -45.90 18.96
C MET A 308 -15.88 -47.00 17.89
N SER A 309 -17.10 -47.46 17.58
CA SER A 309 -17.32 -48.32 16.43
C SER A 309 -16.96 -47.59 15.12
N GLU A 310 -16.53 -48.35 14.12
CA GLU A 310 -16.13 -47.79 12.82
C GLU A 310 -17.27 -47.03 12.13
N SER A 311 -18.50 -47.56 12.20
CA SER A 311 -19.69 -46.92 11.63
C SER A 311 -20.00 -45.57 12.27
N LEU A 312 -19.91 -45.49 13.61
CA LEU A 312 -20.12 -44.24 14.33
C LEU A 312 -18.99 -43.23 14.06
N ALA A 313 -17.74 -43.69 14.03
CA ALA A 313 -16.59 -42.83 13.73
C ALA A 313 -16.67 -42.20 12.33
N ARG A 314 -17.03 -42.98 11.30
CA ARG A 314 -17.25 -42.48 9.94
C ARG A 314 -18.43 -41.49 9.88
N LEU A 315 -19.55 -41.79 10.54
CA LEU A 315 -20.71 -40.89 10.60
C LEU A 315 -20.35 -39.56 11.28
N LEU A 316 -19.70 -39.60 12.44
CA LEU A 316 -19.29 -38.40 13.17
C LEU A 316 -18.29 -37.58 12.35
N THR A 317 -17.39 -38.22 11.61
CA THR A 317 -16.45 -37.53 10.71
C THR A 317 -17.21 -36.80 9.60
N ALA A 318 -18.21 -37.44 8.98
CA ALA A 318 -19.06 -36.80 7.97
C ALA A 318 -19.86 -35.63 8.54
N CYS A 319 -20.50 -35.79 9.71
CA CYS A 319 -21.20 -34.70 10.39
C CYS A 319 -20.26 -33.53 10.75
N ASN A 320 -19.07 -33.83 11.26
CA ASN A 320 -18.08 -32.83 11.63
C ASN A 320 -17.60 -32.03 10.40
N SER A 321 -17.50 -32.68 9.23
CA SER A 321 -17.14 -31.99 7.97
C SER A 321 -18.16 -30.93 7.55
N VAL A 322 -19.45 -31.17 7.78
CA VAL A 322 -20.52 -30.20 7.48
C VAL A 322 -20.50 -29.05 8.47
N GLN A 323 -20.31 -29.35 9.76
CA GLN A 323 -20.11 -28.30 10.76
C GLN A 323 -18.92 -27.42 10.38
N TYR A 324 -17.80 -28.04 10.02
CA TYR A 324 -16.60 -27.33 9.63
C TYR A 324 -16.85 -26.39 8.43
N LEU A 325 -17.56 -26.86 7.41
CA LEU A 325 -18.01 -26.04 6.28
C LEU A 325 -18.85 -24.84 6.74
N CYS A 326 -19.88 -25.06 7.57
CA CYS A 326 -20.77 -24.00 8.05
C CYS A 326 -20.05 -22.92 8.88
N PHE A 327 -19.18 -23.33 9.82
CA PHE A 327 -18.47 -22.37 10.68
C PHE A 327 -17.35 -21.63 9.94
N SER A 328 -16.75 -22.24 8.91
CA SER A 328 -15.78 -21.54 8.07
C SER A 328 -16.41 -20.39 7.28
N ILE A 329 -17.69 -20.51 6.88
CA ILE A 329 -18.44 -19.41 6.25
C ILE A 329 -18.60 -18.22 7.23
N ILE A 330 -18.74 -18.48 8.53
CA ILE A 330 -18.81 -17.43 9.57
C ILE A 330 -17.48 -16.68 9.71
N GLY A 331 -16.35 -17.32 9.40
CA GLY A 331 -15.03 -16.67 9.40
C GLY A 331 -14.91 -15.54 8.37
N ILE A 332 -15.62 -15.66 7.24
CA ILE A 332 -15.55 -14.72 6.11
C ILE A 332 -15.86 -13.27 6.48
N PRO A 333 -17.05 -12.92 7.02
CA PRO A 333 -17.35 -11.53 7.38
C PRO A 333 -16.46 -11.01 8.52
N ASN A 334 -15.83 -11.90 9.28
CA ASN A 334 -15.03 -11.53 10.45
C ASN A 334 -13.55 -11.29 10.11
N VAL A 335 -13.04 -11.74 8.96
CA VAL A 335 -11.63 -11.57 8.56
C VAL A 335 -11.19 -10.11 8.51
N GLU A 336 -12.08 -9.23 8.02
CA GLU A 336 -11.84 -7.79 7.98
C GLU A 336 -12.13 -7.09 9.32
N ARG A 337 -13.07 -7.61 10.12
CA ARG A 337 -13.50 -6.97 11.39
C ARG A 337 -12.53 -7.25 12.53
N TRP A 338 -12.08 -8.49 12.66
CA TRP A 338 -11.24 -8.91 13.78
C TRP A 338 -9.75 -8.74 13.47
N GLY A 339 -9.40 -8.72 12.18
CA GLY A 339 -8.02 -8.65 11.74
C GLY A 339 -7.34 -10.02 11.70
N ARG A 340 -6.31 -10.14 10.88
CA ARG A 340 -5.59 -11.41 10.63
C ARG A 340 -4.86 -11.86 11.90
N ARG A 341 -4.21 -10.93 12.61
CA ARG A 341 -3.42 -11.24 13.82
C ARG A 341 -4.30 -11.78 14.95
N ALA A 342 -5.45 -11.16 15.17
CA ALA A 342 -6.37 -11.59 16.21
C ALA A 342 -7.00 -12.95 15.90
N LEU A 343 -7.32 -13.21 14.62
CA LEU A 343 -7.88 -14.49 14.19
C LEU A 343 -6.89 -15.65 14.33
N LEU A 344 -5.61 -15.43 14.00
CA LEU A 344 -4.57 -16.44 14.22
C LEU A 344 -4.39 -16.74 15.71
N ILE A 345 -4.40 -15.72 16.58
CA ILE A 345 -4.32 -15.93 18.05
C ILE A 345 -5.57 -16.65 18.57
N PHE A 346 -6.76 -16.25 18.12
CA PHE A 346 -8.02 -16.88 18.46
C PHE A 346 -8.05 -18.36 18.06
N GLY A 347 -7.64 -18.66 16.83
CA GLY A 347 -7.51 -20.02 16.33
C GLY A 347 -6.54 -20.85 17.18
N ALA A 348 -5.30 -20.40 17.30
CA ALA A 348 -4.26 -21.11 18.07
C ALA A 348 -4.67 -21.35 19.53
N THR A 349 -5.27 -20.35 20.19
CA THR A 349 -5.68 -20.47 21.59
C THR A 349 -6.85 -21.45 21.73
N GLY A 350 -7.88 -21.33 20.90
CA GLY A 350 -9.02 -22.24 20.94
C GLY A 350 -8.63 -23.69 20.62
N GLN A 351 -7.76 -23.88 19.64
CA GLN A 351 -7.21 -25.19 19.28
C GLN A 351 -6.34 -25.79 20.40
N CYS A 352 -5.52 -24.97 21.06
CA CYS A 352 -4.74 -25.37 22.23
C CYS A 352 -5.65 -25.88 23.36
N LEU A 353 -6.73 -25.14 23.66
CA LEU A 353 -7.72 -25.54 24.66
C LEU A 353 -8.42 -26.84 24.26
N CYS A 354 -8.84 -26.99 23.00
CA CYS A 354 -9.47 -28.21 22.52
C CYS A 354 -8.55 -29.42 22.66
N TYR A 355 -7.28 -29.31 22.22
CA TYR A 355 -6.31 -30.40 22.41
C TYR A 355 -6.01 -30.68 23.87
N THR A 356 -6.06 -29.68 24.75
CA THR A 356 -5.91 -29.89 26.20
C THR A 356 -7.03 -30.77 26.75
N PHE A 357 -8.28 -30.47 26.41
CA PHE A 357 -9.42 -31.30 26.82
C PHE A 357 -9.38 -32.69 26.17
N ILE A 358 -9.10 -32.79 24.87
CA ILE A 358 -8.94 -34.07 24.16
C ILE A 358 -7.88 -34.93 24.86
N THR A 359 -6.71 -34.37 25.14
CA THR A 359 -5.60 -35.06 25.82
C THR A 359 -6.00 -35.53 27.21
N ALA A 360 -6.65 -34.66 28.00
CA ALA A 360 -7.07 -34.99 29.36
C ALA A 360 -8.10 -36.13 29.37
N LEU A 361 -9.10 -36.08 28.49
CA LEU A 361 -10.17 -37.07 28.41
C LEU A 361 -9.66 -38.43 27.90
N ILE A 362 -8.82 -38.44 26.86
CA ILE A 362 -8.21 -39.68 26.35
C ILE A 362 -7.26 -40.29 27.39
N ARG A 363 -6.56 -39.47 28.19
CA ARG A 363 -5.73 -39.98 29.29
C ARG A 363 -6.55 -40.76 30.32
N TYR A 364 -7.76 -40.30 30.67
CA TYR A 364 -8.64 -41.03 31.59
C TYR A 364 -9.18 -42.32 30.98
N ASN A 365 -9.40 -42.36 29.66
CA ASN A 365 -9.73 -43.59 28.94
C ASN A 365 -8.61 -44.65 29.08
N GLU A 366 -7.35 -44.23 28.94
CA GLU A 366 -6.18 -45.11 29.04
C GLU A 366 -5.74 -45.39 30.49
N MET A 367 -6.38 -44.78 31.50
CA MET A 367 -6.00 -44.94 32.91
C MET A 367 -6.56 -46.25 33.50
N PRO A 368 -5.70 -47.19 33.95
CA PRO A 368 -6.19 -48.47 34.49
C PRO A 368 -7.10 -48.28 35.71
N GLY A 369 -8.28 -48.91 35.69
CA GLY A 369 -9.21 -48.93 36.82
C GLY A 369 -10.08 -47.68 36.99
N TYR A 370 -10.08 -46.75 36.03
CA TYR A 370 -10.97 -45.59 36.06
C TYR A 370 -12.43 -46.00 35.77
N PRO A 371 -13.42 -45.62 36.61
CA PRO A 371 -14.82 -45.85 36.28
C PRO A 371 -15.25 -44.91 35.15
N HIS A 372 -16.01 -45.40 34.17
CA HIS A 372 -16.50 -44.63 33.00
C HIS A 372 -15.47 -44.26 31.93
N GLN A 373 -14.48 -45.13 31.65
CA GLN A 373 -13.45 -44.91 30.61
C GLN A 373 -14.05 -44.53 29.24
N HIS A 374 -15.06 -45.27 28.78
CA HIS A 374 -15.68 -45.04 27.46
C HIS A 374 -16.50 -43.76 27.39
N GLU A 375 -17.21 -43.39 28.46
CA GLU A 375 -18.04 -42.19 28.51
C GLU A 375 -17.16 -40.93 28.50
N VAL A 376 -16.06 -40.93 29.25
CA VAL A 376 -15.10 -39.83 29.27
C VAL A 376 -14.36 -39.72 27.94
N ALA A 377 -13.99 -40.83 27.31
CA ALA A 377 -13.44 -40.83 25.97
C ALA A 377 -14.42 -40.21 24.96
N SER A 378 -15.70 -40.61 25.01
CA SER A 378 -16.74 -40.12 24.10
C SER A 378 -16.98 -38.61 24.22
N ALA A 379 -16.80 -38.03 25.41
CA ALA A 379 -16.86 -36.58 25.60
C ALA A 379 -15.79 -35.82 24.79
N SER A 380 -14.65 -36.46 24.44
CA SER A 380 -13.60 -35.82 23.62
C SER A 380 -14.07 -35.47 22.21
N VAL A 381 -15.11 -36.14 21.69
CA VAL A 381 -15.69 -35.87 20.37
C VAL A 381 -16.20 -34.44 20.26
N ALA A 382 -16.83 -33.91 21.32
CA ALA A 382 -17.30 -32.53 21.33
C ALA A 382 -16.15 -31.53 21.15
N PHE A 383 -14.97 -31.84 21.67
CA PHE A 383 -13.78 -31.00 21.52
C PHE A 383 -13.11 -31.15 20.15
N PHE A 384 -13.22 -32.31 19.49
CA PHE A 384 -12.84 -32.45 18.07
C PHE A 384 -13.74 -31.62 17.15
N PHE A 385 -15.04 -31.52 17.46
CA PHE A 385 -15.98 -30.66 16.74
C PHE A 385 -15.68 -29.18 17.01
N MET A 386 -15.46 -28.83 18.28
CA MET A 386 -15.08 -27.48 18.68
C MET A 386 -13.75 -27.03 18.05
N TYR A 387 -12.79 -27.94 17.88
CA TYR A 387 -11.52 -27.67 17.22
C TYR A 387 -11.71 -27.12 15.79
N TYR A 388 -12.61 -27.71 14.99
CA TYR A 388 -12.89 -27.22 13.63
C TYR A 388 -13.55 -25.85 13.61
N ILE A 389 -14.28 -25.46 14.66
CA ILE A 389 -14.83 -24.10 14.76
C ILE A 389 -13.69 -23.09 14.85
N PHE A 390 -12.73 -23.30 15.75
CA PHE A 390 -11.58 -22.41 15.92
C PHE A 390 -10.66 -22.41 14.69
N PHE A 391 -10.43 -23.58 14.10
CA PHE A 391 -9.63 -23.69 12.89
C PHE A 391 -10.30 -22.99 11.70
N GLY A 392 -11.59 -23.24 11.47
CA GLY A 392 -12.35 -22.66 10.35
C GLY A 392 -12.48 -21.15 10.42
N ILE A 393 -12.72 -20.60 11.61
CA ILE A 393 -12.82 -19.14 11.79
C ILE A 393 -11.44 -18.47 11.72
N GLY A 394 -10.40 -19.08 12.29
CA GLY A 394 -9.08 -18.46 12.45
C GLY A 394 -8.02 -18.92 11.45
N MET A 395 -7.62 -20.18 11.53
CA MET A 395 -6.43 -20.74 10.88
C MET A 395 -6.65 -21.22 9.44
N GLN A 396 -7.89 -21.36 8.97
CA GLN A 396 -8.18 -21.90 7.63
C GLN A 396 -7.78 -20.93 6.51
N GLY A 397 -8.33 -19.71 6.51
CA GLY A 397 -8.10 -18.75 5.41
C GLY A 397 -6.88 -17.86 5.59
N VAL A 398 -6.60 -17.40 6.82
CA VAL A 398 -5.59 -16.36 7.07
C VAL A 398 -4.19 -16.75 6.59
N PRO A 399 -3.67 -17.99 6.82
CA PRO A 399 -2.36 -18.40 6.34
C PRO A 399 -2.17 -18.37 4.82
N TRP A 400 -3.26 -18.48 4.04
CA TRP A 400 -3.22 -18.38 2.58
C TRP A 400 -3.26 -16.92 2.10
N LEU A 401 -3.95 -16.04 2.83
CA LEU A 401 -4.00 -14.61 2.54
C LEU A 401 -2.70 -13.90 2.91
N TYR A 402 -2.12 -14.25 4.06
CA TYR A 402 -1.03 -13.49 4.67
C TYR A 402 0.24 -13.35 3.79
N PRO A 403 0.72 -14.39 3.07
CA PRO A 403 1.83 -14.24 2.12
C PRO A 403 1.52 -13.27 0.97
N THR A 404 0.26 -13.16 0.55
CA THR A 404 -0.14 -12.30 -0.56
C THR A 404 -0.25 -10.83 -0.14
N GLU A 405 -0.64 -10.57 1.10
CA GLU A 405 -0.77 -9.24 1.70
C GLU A 405 0.59 -8.69 2.17
N ILE A 406 1.47 -9.55 2.67
CA ILE A 406 2.73 -9.11 3.26
C ILE A 406 3.84 -8.95 2.23
N ASN A 407 3.85 -9.65 1.10
CA ASN A 407 4.97 -9.57 0.14
C ASN A 407 4.84 -8.36 -0.81
N SER A 408 5.98 -7.78 -1.20
CA SER A 408 6.02 -6.69 -2.19
C SER A 408 5.49 -7.14 -3.54
N LEU A 409 5.04 -6.19 -4.37
CA LEU A 409 4.61 -6.43 -5.76
C LEU A 409 5.55 -7.38 -6.51
N THR A 410 6.84 -7.07 -6.54
CA THR A 410 7.88 -7.85 -7.24
C THR A 410 8.10 -9.28 -6.73
N MET A 411 7.69 -9.58 -5.49
CA MET A 411 7.96 -10.85 -4.82
C MET A 411 6.70 -11.63 -4.48
N ARG A 412 5.51 -11.10 -4.76
CA ARG A 412 4.22 -11.66 -4.32
C ARG A 412 4.00 -13.08 -4.85
N THR A 413 4.14 -13.29 -6.15
CA THR A 413 3.99 -14.61 -6.79
C THR A 413 4.99 -15.61 -6.24
N LYS A 414 6.25 -15.19 -6.08
CA LYS A 414 7.33 -16.06 -5.57
C LYS A 414 7.09 -16.42 -4.09
N GLY A 415 6.67 -15.45 -3.28
CA GLY A 415 6.37 -15.64 -1.87
C GLY A 415 5.14 -16.52 -1.63
N ALA A 416 4.10 -16.39 -2.47
CA ALA A 416 2.93 -17.26 -2.42
C ALA A 416 3.29 -18.72 -2.73
N ALA A 417 4.07 -18.97 -3.79
CA ALA A 417 4.52 -20.32 -4.16
C ALA A 417 5.39 -20.97 -3.06
N LEU A 418 6.31 -20.21 -2.46
CA LEU A 418 7.11 -20.69 -1.32
C LEU A 418 6.25 -20.95 -0.08
N GLY A 419 5.23 -20.12 0.16
CA GLY A 419 4.23 -20.35 1.21
C GLY A 419 3.49 -21.67 0.99
N ALA A 420 2.98 -21.93 -0.22
CA ALA A 420 2.30 -23.18 -0.56
C ALA A 420 3.23 -24.39 -0.42
N ALA A 421 4.47 -24.32 -0.92
CA ALA A 421 5.45 -25.39 -0.72
C ALA A 421 5.72 -25.67 0.78
N THR A 422 5.80 -24.61 1.59
CA THR A 422 5.95 -24.74 3.05
C THR A 422 4.75 -25.43 3.69
N ASN A 423 3.54 -25.11 3.24
CA ASN A 423 2.32 -25.78 3.67
C ASN A 423 2.42 -27.30 3.42
N TRP A 424 2.72 -27.70 2.18
CA TRP A 424 2.73 -29.11 1.78
C TRP A 424 3.80 -29.96 2.48
N ILE A 425 5.01 -29.42 2.68
CA ILE A 425 6.07 -30.20 3.34
C ILE A 425 5.78 -30.42 4.83
N PHE A 426 5.16 -29.45 5.52
CA PHE A 426 4.73 -29.64 6.90
C PHE A 426 3.43 -30.44 7.00
N ASN A 427 2.58 -30.41 5.97
CA ASN A 427 1.43 -31.32 5.86
C ASN A 427 1.92 -32.78 5.87
N PHE A 428 2.84 -33.11 4.96
CA PHE A 428 3.50 -34.42 4.90
C PHE A 428 4.00 -34.86 6.28
N MET A 429 4.74 -33.98 6.97
CA MET A 429 5.29 -34.30 8.29
C MET A 429 4.20 -34.67 9.30
N VAL A 430 3.11 -33.91 9.38
CA VAL A 430 2.01 -34.18 10.32
C VAL A 430 1.29 -35.49 9.96
N VAL A 431 1.00 -35.71 8.67
CA VAL A 431 0.29 -36.89 8.20
C VAL A 431 1.12 -38.17 8.41
N GLU A 432 2.43 -38.10 8.20
CA GLU A 432 3.37 -39.21 8.39
C GLU A 432 3.45 -39.65 9.86
N ILE A 433 3.61 -38.70 10.77
CA ILE A 433 3.84 -39.02 12.18
C ILE A 433 2.56 -39.41 12.92
N THR A 434 1.37 -39.10 12.39
CA THR A 434 0.11 -39.25 13.13
C THR A 434 -0.20 -40.70 13.51
N PRO A 435 -0.23 -41.67 12.59
CA PRO A 435 -0.51 -43.07 12.94
C PRO A 435 0.53 -43.65 13.91
N ILE A 436 1.81 -43.31 13.70
CA ILE A 436 2.93 -43.73 14.55
C ILE A 436 2.80 -43.14 15.96
N GLY A 437 2.42 -41.88 16.05
CA GLY A 437 2.19 -41.16 17.30
C GLY A 437 1.04 -41.76 18.10
N ILE A 438 -0.11 -42.01 17.46
CA ILE A 438 -1.26 -42.65 18.11
C ILE A 438 -0.88 -44.02 18.67
N GLN A 439 -0.17 -44.85 17.89
CA GLN A 439 0.21 -46.19 18.30
C GLN A 439 1.21 -46.21 19.48
N ASN A 440 2.24 -45.35 19.44
CA ASN A 440 3.37 -45.44 20.37
C ASN A 440 3.24 -44.51 21.59
N LEU A 441 2.53 -43.39 21.46
CA LEU A 441 2.42 -42.36 22.50
C LEU A 441 1.04 -42.32 23.16
N GLY A 442 0.01 -42.92 22.55
CA GLY A 442 -1.37 -42.89 23.07
C GLY A 442 -1.83 -41.45 23.34
N TRP A 443 -2.39 -41.20 24.52
CA TRP A 443 -2.80 -39.84 24.93
C TRP A 443 -1.67 -38.79 24.86
N ARG A 444 -0.40 -39.18 25.02
CA ARG A 444 0.73 -38.24 25.04
C ARG A 444 0.98 -37.60 23.68
N PHE A 445 0.57 -38.25 22.58
CA PHE A 445 0.69 -37.70 21.23
C PHE A 445 0.06 -36.32 21.12
N TYR A 446 -1.11 -36.14 21.74
CA TYR A 446 -1.86 -34.90 21.67
C TYR A 446 -1.19 -33.72 22.42
N THR A 447 -0.25 -34.00 23.34
CA THR A 447 0.50 -32.95 24.05
C THR A 447 1.43 -32.16 23.12
N ILE A 448 1.86 -32.77 22.01
CA ILE A 448 2.67 -32.10 20.97
C ILE A 448 1.89 -30.93 20.37
N TRP A 449 0.62 -31.16 20.03
CA TRP A 449 -0.25 -30.13 19.44
C TRP A 449 -0.61 -29.03 20.44
N ILE A 450 -0.74 -29.36 21.73
CA ILE A 450 -0.89 -28.36 22.80
C ILE A 450 0.33 -27.44 22.81
N ALA A 451 1.55 -28.01 22.87
CA ALA A 451 2.78 -27.24 22.95
C ALA A 451 2.98 -26.36 21.71
N LEU A 452 2.74 -26.90 20.51
CA LEU A 452 2.85 -26.15 19.26
C LEU A 452 1.83 -25.00 19.19
N ASN A 453 0.55 -25.25 19.45
CA ASN A 453 -0.46 -24.19 19.45
C ASN A 453 -0.19 -23.13 20.55
N ALA A 454 0.26 -23.55 21.73
CA ALA A 454 0.65 -22.63 22.81
C ALA A 454 1.85 -21.75 22.41
N ALA A 455 2.84 -22.30 21.72
CA ALA A 455 4.00 -21.57 21.23
C ALA A 455 3.67 -20.61 20.07
N MET A 456 2.65 -20.92 19.26
CA MET A 456 2.20 -20.02 18.19
C MET A 456 1.68 -18.69 18.71
N VAL A 457 0.93 -18.68 19.82
CA VAL A 457 0.34 -17.46 20.38
C VAL A 457 1.36 -16.36 20.63
N PRO A 458 2.46 -16.57 21.41
CA PRO A 458 3.48 -15.55 21.60
C PRO A 458 4.22 -15.22 20.30
N VAL A 459 4.46 -16.19 19.40
CA VAL A 459 5.12 -15.93 18.10
C VAL A 459 4.28 -14.97 17.25
N ILE A 460 2.98 -15.23 17.10
CA ILE A 460 2.05 -14.35 16.38
C ILE A 460 1.96 -12.99 17.08
N TYR A 461 1.84 -13.00 18.41
CA TYR A 461 1.74 -11.77 19.18
C TYR A 461 2.99 -10.88 18.98
N VAL A 462 4.19 -11.46 19.01
CA VAL A 462 5.45 -10.70 18.98
C VAL A 462 5.86 -10.29 17.57
N PHE A 463 5.71 -11.14 16.56
CA PHE A 463 6.37 -10.96 15.25
C PHE A 463 5.45 -10.59 14.09
N TYR A 464 4.15 -10.87 14.17
CA TYR A 464 3.22 -10.71 13.04
C TYR A 464 2.54 -9.33 13.08
N PRO A 465 2.76 -8.45 12.08
CA PRO A 465 1.95 -7.25 11.91
C PRO A 465 0.51 -7.57 11.50
N GLU A 466 -0.39 -6.66 11.84
CA GLU A 466 -1.77 -6.69 11.34
C GLU A 466 -1.80 -6.23 9.88
N THR A 467 -2.55 -6.92 9.03
CA THR A 467 -2.67 -6.62 7.59
C THR A 467 -4.07 -6.18 7.20
N ALA A 468 -5.06 -6.39 8.08
CA ALA A 468 -6.44 -6.01 7.81
C ALA A 468 -6.61 -4.50 7.64
N GLY A 469 -7.47 -4.13 6.68
CA GLY A 469 -7.76 -2.73 6.35
C GLY A 469 -6.59 -1.96 5.74
N ARG A 470 -5.46 -2.60 5.42
CA ARG A 470 -4.31 -1.95 4.78
C ARG A 470 -4.28 -2.24 3.29
N THR A 471 -3.83 -1.27 2.51
CA THR A 471 -3.48 -1.49 1.11
C THR A 471 -2.13 -2.21 1.01
N LEU A 472 -1.83 -2.78 -0.15
CA LEU A 472 -0.57 -3.47 -0.39
C LEU A 472 0.60 -2.48 -0.34
N GLU A 473 0.33 -1.25 -0.76
CA GLU A 473 1.23 -0.09 -0.74
C GLU A 473 1.51 0.36 0.70
N ASP A 474 0.50 0.37 1.58
CA ASP A 474 0.70 0.66 3.00
C ASP A 474 1.69 -0.34 3.64
N MET A 475 1.59 -1.62 3.27
CA MET A 475 2.51 -2.65 3.74
C MET A 475 3.93 -2.46 3.18
N ASP A 476 4.07 -2.08 1.91
CA ASP A 476 5.37 -1.74 1.33
C ASP A 476 6.01 -0.55 2.05
N ASP A 477 5.24 0.50 2.34
CA ASP A 477 5.70 1.67 3.09
C ASP A 477 6.10 1.32 4.52
N TYR A 478 5.31 0.49 5.20
CA TYR A 478 5.65 -0.01 6.54
C TYR A 478 7.02 -0.69 6.55
N TYR A 479 7.31 -1.58 5.59
CA TYR A 479 8.59 -2.28 5.52
C TYR A 479 9.76 -1.42 5.02
N ARG A 480 9.50 -0.36 4.24
CA ARG A 480 10.50 0.65 3.87
C ARG A 480 10.95 1.48 5.07
N GLY A 481 10.06 1.74 6.02
CA GLY A 481 10.33 2.45 7.28
C GLY A 481 11.20 1.70 8.29
N ASN A 482 11.84 0.59 7.91
CA ASN A 482 12.67 -0.27 8.75
C ASN A 482 12.01 -0.64 10.11
N PRO A 483 10.85 -1.30 10.08
CA PRO A 483 10.05 -1.52 11.28
C PRO A 483 10.74 -2.49 12.25
N PRO A 484 10.52 -2.35 13.57
CA PRO A 484 11.15 -3.21 14.56
C PRO A 484 10.78 -4.68 14.34
N LEU A 485 11.67 -5.59 14.73
CA LEU A 485 11.40 -7.04 14.64
C LEU A 485 10.27 -7.45 15.59
N PHE A 486 10.24 -6.87 16.79
CA PHE A 486 9.18 -7.03 17.78
C PHE A 486 8.05 -6.05 17.49
N VAL A 487 7.04 -6.54 16.79
CA VAL A 487 5.89 -5.77 16.33
C VAL A 487 4.91 -5.47 17.45
N CYS A 488 4.89 -6.26 18.53
CA CYS A 488 4.00 -6.07 19.66
C CYS A 488 4.11 -4.69 20.35
N PHE A 489 5.24 -4.01 20.22
CA PHE A 489 5.47 -2.67 20.79
C PHE A 489 5.08 -1.54 19.83
N ASP A 490 4.83 -1.86 18.57
CA ASP A 490 4.43 -0.91 17.53
C ASP A 490 2.90 -0.89 17.43
N ARG A 491 2.29 0.12 18.07
CA ARG A 491 0.83 0.31 18.10
C ARG A 491 0.23 0.47 16.70
N GLU A 492 0.98 1.06 15.78
CA GLU A 492 0.52 1.27 14.43
C GLU A 492 0.49 -0.07 13.67
N ALA A 493 1.57 -0.84 13.78
CA ALA A 493 1.69 -2.13 13.11
C ALA A 493 0.70 -3.19 13.60
N ILE A 494 0.22 -3.11 14.84
CA ILE A 494 -0.82 -4.02 15.39
C ILE A 494 -2.25 -3.46 15.27
N SER A 495 -2.43 -2.25 14.74
CA SER A 495 -3.75 -1.65 14.59
C SER A 495 -4.58 -2.39 13.54
N ARG A 496 -5.82 -2.75 13.91
CA ARG A 496 -6.85 -3.33 13.03
C ARG A 496 -7.48 -2.29 12.11
N LYS A 497 -7.58 -1.05 12.59
CA LYS A 497 -8.00 0.05 11.73
C LYS A 497 -6.80 0.48 10.91
N ARG A 498 -7.05 0.77 9.64
CA ARG A 498 -6.06 1.42 8.79
C ARG A 498 -5.55 2.67 9.50
N PRO A 499 -4.23 2.80 9.75
CA PRO A 499 -3.69 3.97 10.43
C PRO A 499 -4.06 5.27 9.71
N GLU A 500 -4.35 6.32 10.49
CA GLU A 500 -4.83 7.62 9.97
C GLU A 500 -3.87 8.23 8.94
N ARG A 501 -2.56 8.00 9.07
CA ARG A 501 -1.56 8.47 8.10
C ARG A 501 -1.84 7.98 6.66
N TYR A 502 -2.37 6.77 6.52
CA TYR A 502 -2.68 6.18 5.22
C TYR A 502 -4.06 6.61 4.72
N GLN A 503 -5.03 6.80 5.62
CA GLN A 503 -6.36 7.31 5.27
C GLN A 503 -6.29 8.76 4.82
N ALA A 504 -5.55 9.61 5.52
CA ALA A 504 -5.33 11.00 5.15
C ALA A 504 -4.64 11.13 3.78
N ARG A 505 -3.68 10.23 3.47
CA ARG A 505 -3.06 10.15 2.14
C ARG A 505 -4.08 9.83 1.05
N ASP A 506 -4.93 8.84 1.27
CA ASP A 506 -5.87 8.38 0.24
C ASP A 506 -7.09 9.31 0.11
N GLU A 507 -7.59 9.93 1.19
CA GLU A 507 -8.61 10.98 1.11
C GLU A 507 -8.12 12.19 0.34
N HIS A 508 -6.84 12.53 0.47
CA HIS A 508 -6.19 13.55 -0.33
C HIS A 508 -6.16 13.16 -1.83
N VAL A 509 -5.94 11.89 -2.15
CA VAL A 509 -5.94 11.37 -3.54
C VAL A 509 -7.37 11.22 -4.11
N ILE A 510 -8.36 10.81 -3.29
CA ILE A 510 -9.76 10.61 -3.71
C ILE A 510 -10.44 11.96 -3.93
N ARG A 511 -10.25 12.94 -3.03
CA ARG A 511 -10.77 14.29 -3.26
C ARG A 511 -10.19 14.94 -4.51
N ALA A 512 -8.96 14.59 -4.89
CA ALA A 512 -8.38 14.98 -6.17
C ALA A 512 -9.10 14.30 -7.36
N LYS A 513 -9.48 13.02 -7.25
CA LYS A 513 -10.17 12.26 -8.33
C LYS A 513 -11.69 12.48 -8.43
N GLU A 514 -12.36 12.83 -7.33
CA GLU A 514 -13.82 13.10 -7.34
C GLU A 514 -14.13 14.50 -7.89
N GLY A 515 -13.18 15.44 -7.84
CA GLY A 515 -13.22 16.68 -8.63
C GLY A 515 -13.32 16.38 -10.13
N ASP A 516 -12.39 15.56 -10.64
CA ASP A 516 -12.32 15.14 -12.06
C ASP A 516 -13.64 14.54 -12.61
N MET A 517 -14.43 13.83 -11.79
CA MET A 517 -15.63 13.12 -12.26
C MET A 517 -16.88 14.00 -12.35
N MET A 518 -17.05 14.99 -11.47
CA MET A 518 -18.22 15.89 -11.52
C MET A 518 -18.17 16.88 -12.69
N GLU A 519 -16.97 17.19 -13.19
CA GLU A 519 -16.75 18.04 -14.38
C GLU A 519 -17.19 17.44 -15.70
N SER A 520 -17.12 16.11 -15.81
CA SER A 520 -17.40 15.39 -17.05
C SER A 520 -18.88 15.46 -17.49
N ALA A 521 -19.80 15.76 -16.58
CA ALA A 521 -21.24 15.85 -16.86
C ALA A 521 -21.71 17.25 -17.30
N GLN A 522 -20.98 18.32 -16.93
CA GLN A 522 -21.28 19.70 -17.34
C GLN A 522 -20.58 20.11 -18.66
N HIS A 523 -19.75 19.22 -19.20
CA HIS A 523 -18.88 19.40 -20.36
C HIS A 523 -19.61 19.56 -21.71
N VAL A 524 -20.87 19.12 -21.83
CA VAL A 524 -21.57 19.06 -23.14
C VAL A 524 -22.31 20.35 -23.48
N GLU A 525 -22.74 21.16 -22.49
CA GLU A 525 -23.45 22.43 -22.77
C GLU A 525 -22.50 23.63 -23.00
N ASN A 526 -21.29 23.60 -22.45
CA ASN A 526 -20.37 24.76 -22.45
C ASN A 526 -19.33 24.76 -23.59
N ALA A 527 -19.19 23.67 -24.35
CA ALA A 527 -18.31 23.60 -25.52
C ALA A 527 -18.68 24.65 -26.60
N THR A 528 -19.92 25.13 -26.59
CA THR A 528 -20.43 26.17 -27.50
C THR A 528 -19.95 27.59 -27.15
N ALA A 529 -19.47 27.85 -25.93
CA ALA A 529 -19.03 29.18 -25.49
C ALA A 529 -17.54 29.48 -25.77
N VAL A 530 -16.69 28.45 -25.80
CA VAL A 530 -15.23 28.57 -25.96
C VAL A 530 -14.84 29.03 -27.38
N MET A 531 -15.59 28.63 -28.41
CA MET A 531 -15.35 29.11 -29.78
C MET A 531 -15.66 30.60 -30.00
N ALA A 532 -16.41 31.25 -29.10
CA ALA A 532 -16.80 32.66 -29.25
C ALA A 532 -15.75 33.67 -28.74
N LEU A 533 -14.83 33.26 -27.85
CA LEU A 533 -13.82 34.16 -27.27
C LEU A 533 -12.49 34.18 -28.04
N SER A 534 -12.10 33.07 -28.68
CA SER A 534 -10.82 33.01 -29.42
C SER A 534 -10.86 33.72 -30.78
N THR A 535 -12.03 34.17 -31.26
CA THR A 535 -12.21 34.74 -32.60
C THR A 535 -12.45 36.26 -32.63
N THR A 536 -12.47 36.97 -31.49
CA THR A 536 -12.97 38.37 -31.51
C THR A 536 -12.26 39.44 -30.66
N ILE A 537 -11.05 39.23 -30.12
CA ILE A 537 -10.45 40.27 -29.25
C ILE A 537 -8.94 40.45 -29.50
N ASP A 538 -8.58 41.43 -30.35
CA ASP A 538 -7.23 41.96 -30.55
C ASP A 538 -6.97 43.07 -29.51
N MET A 539 -7.03 42.74 -28.21
CA MET A 539 -6.79 43.69 -27.10
C MET A 539 -5.32 43.70 -26.69
N THR A 540 -4.74 44.89 -26.56
CA THR A 540 -3.48 45.14 -25.87
C THR A 540 -3.72 45.48 -24.41
N VAL A 541 -2.82 45.04 -23.53
CA VAL A 541 -2.91 45.17 -22.07
C VAL A 541 -1.59 45.68 -21.49
N GLY A 542 -1.64 46.47 -20.42
CA GLY A 542 -0.48 47.10 -19.79
C GLY A 542 0.33 46.13 -18.92
N ASN A 543 1.66 46.18 -19.02
CA ASN A 543 2.58 45.30 -18.28
C ASN A 543 3.87 46.05 -17.92
N VAL A 544 4.51 45.64 -16.82
CA VAL A 544 5.91 46.01 -16.54
C VAL A 544 6.81 45.01 -17.26
N GLU A 545 7.45 45.40 -18.36
CA GLU A 545 8.40 44.54 -19.07
C GLU A 545 9.85 45.00 -18.83
N TYR A 546 10.70 44.05 -18.46
CA TYR A 546 12.15 44.22 -18.48
C TYR A 546 12.71 43.71 -19.81
N SER A 547 13.49 44.56 -20.47
CA SER A 547 14.25 44.16 -21.68
C SER A 547 15.61 43.57 -21.32
N GLU A 548 16.18 44.00 -20.20
CA GLU A 548 17.42 43.54 -19.59
C GLU A 548 17.44 43.97 -18.11
N ALA A 549 18.45 43.52 -17.35
CA ALA A 549 18.61 43.91 -15.95
C ALA A 549 18.58 45.45 -15.78
N ARG A 550 17.84 45.92 -14.77
CA ARG A 550 17.59 47.34 -14.43
C ARG A 550 16.84 48.17 -15.48
N ASN A 551 16.51 47.63 -16.66
CA ASN A 551 15.90 48.35 -17.75
C ASN A 551 14.47 47.85 -18.01
N PHE A 552 13.48 48.55 -17.46
CA PHE A 552 12.06 48.24 -17.61
C PHE A 552 11.27 49.39 -18.22
N ASN A 553 10.16 49.06 -18.89
CA ASN A 553 9.18 50.02 -19.38
C ASN A 553 7.77 49.48 -19.15
N ILE A 554 6.79 50.39 -19.06
CA ILE A 554 5.38 50.02 -19.12
C ILE A 554 4.99 49.86 -20.59
N VAL A 555 4.64 48.65 -20.99
CA VAL A 555 4.37 48.29 -22.39
C VAL A 555 2.99 47.67 -22.55
N GLU A 556 2.37 47.96 -23.68
CA GLU A 556 1.14 47.31 -24.13
C GLU A 556 1.49 46.04 -24.92
N LYS A 557 1.13 44.86 -24.38
CA LYS A 557 1.31 43.56 -25.06
C LYS A 557 -0.03 42.96 -25.46
N LYS A 558 -0.01 42.09 -26.46
CA LYS A 558 -1.16 41.22 -26.77
C LYS A 558 -1.42 40.27 -25.61
N LEU A 559 -2.68 39.89 -25.43
CA LEU A 559 -3.10 38.85 -24.49
C LEU A 559 -2.24 37.58 -24.63
N PRO A 560 -1.79 36.96 -23.52
CA PRO A 560 -1.06 35.71 -23.55
C PRO A 560 -1.85 34.61 -24.25
N SER A 561 -1.19 33.84 -25.13
CA SER A 561 -1.78 32.62 -25.68
C SER A 561 -1.84 31.53 -24.59
N ILE A 562 -3.01 30.94 -24.37
CA ILE A 562 -3.20 29.82 -23.44
C ILE A 562 -3.10 28.47 -24.14
N ARG A 563 -2.40 27.51 -23.53
CA ARG A 563 -2.39 26.10 -23.96
C ARG A 563 -3.70 25.41 -23.55
N ALA A 564 -3.90 24.18 -24.03
CA ALA A 564 -5.10 23.39 -23.71
C ALA A 564 -5.34 23.19 -22.21
N HIS A 565 -4.27 23.14 -21.41
CA HIS A 565 -4.32 22.97 -19.94
C HIS A 565 -4.06 24.27 -19.16
N ASP A 566 -4.03 25.44 -19.81
CA ASP A 566 -3.73 26.71 -19.15
C ASP A 566 -4.99 27.48 -18.77
N ILE A 567 -4.88 28.30 -17.73
CA ILE A 567 -5.86 29.28 -17.30
C ILE A 567 -5.30 30.66 -17.54
N LEU A 568 -6.09 31.51 -18.19
CA LEU A 568 -5.84 32.94 -18.25
C LEU A 568 -6.47 33.61 -17.03
N ILE A 569 -5.63 34.22 -16.20
CA ILE A 569 -6.06 34.96 -15.01
C ILE A 569 -6.08 36.45 -15.35
N LYS A 570 -7.21 37.13 -15.12
CA LYS A 570 -7.25 38.59 -15.03
C LYS A 570 -6.72 38.97 -13.65
N VAL A 571 -5.52 39.55 -13.61
CA VAL A 571 -4.82 39.83 -12.36
C VAL A 571 -5.54 40.96 -11.61
N LYS A 572 -5.78 40.74 -10.32
CA LYS A 572 -6.37 41.73 -9.40
C LYS A 572 -5.31 42.33 -8.49
N ALA A 573 -4.40 41.49 -8.02
CA ALA A 573 -3.23 41.91 -7.28
C ALA A 573 -2.06 40.95 -7.55
N CYS A 574 -0.85 41.46 -7.56
CA CYS A 574 0.37 40.65 -7.53
C CYS A 574 1.29 41.18 -6.43
N GLY A 575 1.69 40.31 -5.51
CA GLY A 575 2.59 40.70 -4.43
C GLY A 575 4.02 40.95 -4.94
N VAL A 576 4.76 41.82 -4.25
CA VAL A 576 6.15 42.18 -4.58
C VAL A 576 7.08 41.56 -3.55
N CYS A 577 7.85 40.55 -3.97
CA CYS A 577 8.79 39.80 -3.14
C CYS A 577 10.17 40.46 -3.08
N GLY A 578 10.96 40.11 -2.07
CA GLY A 578 12.38 40.47 -2.05
C GLY A 578 13.13 39.95 -3.28
N THR A 579 12.70 38.80 -3.81
CA THR A 579 13.20 38.23 -5.05
C THR A 579 13.05 39.15 -6.26
N ASP A 580 12.02 40.01 -6.32
CA ASP A 580 11.85 40.95 -7.43
C ASP A 580 12.96 42.03 -7.45
N LEU A 581 13.59 42.31 -6.30
CA LEU A 581 14.80 43.15 -6.25
C LEU A 581 15.99 42.43 -6.89
N HIS A 582 16.16 41.12 -6.66
CA HIS A 582 17.20 40.32 -7.29
C HIS A 582 16.97 40.19 -8.81
N ILE A 583 15.72 39.98 -9.24
CA ILE A 583 15.34 39.95 -10.66
C ILE A 583 15.66 41.28 -11.33
N HIS A 584 15.38 42.41 -10.67
CA HIS A 584 15.74 43.74 -11.19
C HIS A 584 17.26 43.89 -11.42
N GLU A 585 18.10 43.26 -10.59
CA GLU A 585 19.56 43.25 -10.75
C GLU A 585 20.06 42.20 -11.77
N GLY A 586 19.18 41.37 -12.33
CA GLY A 586 19.54 40.28 -13.24
C GLY A 586 20.02 39.00 -12.54
N GLU A 587 19.79 38.89 -11.23
CA GLU A 587 20.14 37.73 -10.40
C GLU A 587 18.98 36.72 -10.36
N PHE A 588 19.14 35.64 -9.56
CA PHE A 588 18.09 34.65 -9.28
C PHE A 588 17.55 33.93 -10.54
N GLY A 589 18.37 33.82 -11.59
CA GLY A 589 18.02 33.07 -12.82
C GLY A 589 17.02 33.77 -13.73
N ALA A 590 16.89 35.10 -13.65
CA ALA A 590 16.00 35.89 -14.50
C ALA A 590 16.33 35.72 -16.00
N GLN A 591 15.30 35.57 -16.85
CA GLN A 591 15.44 35.46 -18.30
C GLN A 591 14.67 36.58 -19.01
N PHE A 592 15.39 37.51 -19.64
CA PHE A 592 14.79 38.66 -20.35
C PHE A 592 14.60 38.38 -21.86
N PRO A 593 13.60 38.99 -22.53
CA PRO A 593 12.60 39.92 -21.99
C PRO A 593 11.59 39.23 -21.06
N LEU A 594 11.14 39.93 -20.01
CA LEU A 594 10.35 39.35 -18.92
C LEU A 594 9.33 40.34 -18.36
N VAL A 595 8.09 39.88 -18.15
CA VAL A 595 7.15 40.48 -17.20
C VAL A 595 7.32 39.81 -15.83
N PRO A 596 7.79 40.49 -14.78
CA PRO A 596 7.99 39.88 -13.46
C PRO A 596 6.68 39.65 -12.69
N GLY A 597 6.80 39.14 -11.47
CA GLY A 597 5.68 38.97 -10.54
C GLY A 597 5.25 37.51 -10.40
N HIS A 598 5.52 36.91 -9.25
CA HIS A 598 5.30 35.48 -8.99
C HIS A 598 4.28 35.21 -7.87
N GLU A 599 3.64 36.26 -7.34
CA GLU A 599 2.66 36.18 -6.25
C GLU A 599 1.26 36.59 -6.75
N THR A 600 0.79 35.92 -7.80
CA THR A 600 -0.37 36.35 -8.60
C THR A 600 -1.71 35.94 -8.02
N VAL A 601 -2.62 36.91 -7.88
CA VAL A 601 -4.03 36.74 -7.48
C VAL A 601 -4.94 37.38 -8.52
N GLY A 602 -6.04 36.73 -8.86
CA GLY A 602 -6.99 37.29 -9.80
C GLY A 602 -8.27 36.50 -9.94
N ILE A 603 -8.92 36.71 -11.09
CA ILE A 603 -10.11 35.95 -11.49
C ILE A 603 -9.85 35.20 -12.78
N VAL A 604 -10.43 34.01 -12.93
CA VAL A 604 -10.38 33.25 -14.17
C VAL A 604 -11.06 34.05 -15.29
N ALA A 605 -10.29 34.45 -16.30
CA ALA A 605 -10.78 35.20 -17.46
C ALA A 605 -11.13 34.28 -18.64
N ALA A 606 -10.30 33.25 -18.86
CA ALA A 606 -10.48 32.20 -19.85
C ALA A 606 -9.67 30.97 -19.42
N PHE A 607 -9.91 29.83 -20.06
CA PHE A 607 -9.13 28.61 -19.84
C PHE A 607 -9.14 27.74 -21.10
N GLY A 608 -8.13 26.89 -21.23
CA GLY A 608 -7.96 25.98 -22.36
C GLY A 608 -9.02 24.87 -22.40
N SER A 609 -9.10 24.17 -23.54
CA SER A 609 -10.12 23.14 -23.80
C SER A 609 -10.10 21.97 -22.82
N ASP A 610 -8.96 21.72 -22.17
CA ASP A 610 -8.73 20.55 -21.33
C ASP A 610 -8.75 20.92 -19.84
N VAL A 611 -9.11 22.18 -19.51
CA VAL A 611 -9.31 22.65 -18.14
C VAL A 611 -10.74 22.38 -17.71
N VAL A 612 -10.88 21.64 -16.62
CA VAL A 612 -12.16 21.13 -16.15
C VAL A 612 -12.57 21.77 -14.81
N ASP A 613 -11.64 22.02 -13.89
CA ASP A 613 -11.93 22.51 -12.52
C ASP A 613 -12.24 23.99 -12.33
N PHE A 614 -12.39 24.78 -13.39
CA PHE A 614 -12.52 26.24 -13.27
C PHE A 614 -13.70 26.81 -14.06
N THR A 615 -14.32 27.84 -13.49
CA THR A 615 -15.35 28.63 -14.16
C THR A 615 -14.86 30.07 -14.33
N VAL A 616 -15.19 30.72 -15.44
CA VAL A 616 -14.89 32.14 -15.65
C VAL A 616 -15.50 32.96 -14.52
N GLY A 617 -14.69 33.79 -13.87
CA GLY A 617 -15.06 34.58 -12.69
C GLY A 617 -14.65 33.97 -11.35
N ASP A 618 -14.17 32.72 -11.31
CA ASP A 618 -13.62 32.14 -10.08
C ASP A 618 -12.44 32.97 -9.56
N ARG A 619 -12.43 33.30 -8.25
CA ARG A 619 -11.29 33.95 -7.58
C ARG A 619 -10.19 32.93 -7.33
N VAL A 620 -8.98 33.23 -7.78
CA VAL A 620 -7.86 32.29 -7.80
C VAL A 620 -6.53 32.92 -7.42
N VAL A 621 -5.62 32.08 -6.93
CA VAL A 621 -4.18 32.36 -6.78
C VAL A 621 -3.39 31.35 -7.62
N ALA A 622 -2.22 31.74 -8.12
CA ALA A 622 -1.36 30.85 -8.90
C ALA A 622 -0.06 30.48 -8.16
N ASP A 623 0.28 29.19 -8.19
CA ASP A 623 1.63 28.67 -7.95
C ASP A 623 2.48 28.97 -9.19
N ASN A 624 3.59 29.66 -8.97
CA ASN A 624 4.49 30.09 -10.02
C ASN A 624 5.37 28.96 -10.58
N SER A 625 5.33 27.75 -10.01
CA SER A 625 6.19 26.63 -10.42
C SER A 625 5.53 25.71 -11.46
N GLU A 626 6.21 25.50 -12.60
CA GLU A 626 5.86 24.50 -13.61
C GLU A 626 6.99 23.46 -13.69
N LEU A 627 6.62 22.17 -13.50
CA LEU A 627 7.55 21.05 -13.31
C LEU A 627 7.31 19.99 -14.38
N CYS A 628 8.38 19.38 -14.93
CA CYS A 628 8.22 18.49 -16.08
C CYS A 628 7.67 17.08 -15.79
N GLY A 629 7.66 16.63 -14.53
CA GLY A 629 7.16 15.30 -14.14
C GLY A 629 8.02 14.10 -14.60
N HIS A 630 9.00 14.28 -15.49
CA HIS A 630 9.73 13.17 -16.13
C HIS A 630 11.25 13.17 -15.93
N CYS A 631 11.86 14.24 -15.38
CA CYS A 631 13.31 14.29 -15.16
C CYS A 631 13.78 13.34 -14.04
N HIS A 632 15.09 13.24 -13.83
CA HIS A 632 15.69 12.38 -12.80
C HIS A 632 15.06 12.59 -11.41
N TYR A 633 14.89 13.85 -11.02
CA TYR A 633 14.37 14.22 -9.70
C TYR A 633 12.85 14.07 -9.61
N CYS A 634 12.10 14.44 -10.67
CA CYS A 634 10.64 14.30 -10.69
C CYS A 634 10.20 12.83 -10.58
N ARG A 635 10.83 11.92 -11.33
CA ARG A 635 10.53 10.48 -11.27
C ARG A 635 10.88 9.80 -9.94
N ARG A 636 11.52 10.54 -9.03
CA ARG A 636 11.87 10.12 -7.66
C ARG A 636 11.05 10.87 -6.60
N GLY A 637 10.02 11.62 -7.01
CA GLY A 637 9.19 12.42 -6.10
C GLY A 637 9.93 13.60 -5.46
N LYS A 638 11.00 14.10 -6.08
CA LYS A 638 11.80 15.24 -5.58
C LYS A 638 11.67 16.45 -6.51
N GLU A 639 10.44 16.85 -6.79
CA GLU A 639 10.14 17.75 -7.90
C GLU A 639 10.63 19.20 -7.70
N LEU A 640 10.90 19.62 -6.47
CA LEU A 640 11.61 20.89 -6.21
C LEU A 640 12.95 20.98 -6.96
N PHE A 641 13.61 19.84 -7.22
CA PHE A 641 14.87 19.77 -7.95
C PHE A 641 14.65 19.41 -9.42
N CYS A 642 13.51 19.81 -9.99
CA CYS A 642 13.22 19.57 -11.40
C CYS A 642 14.35 20.16 -12.27
N GLU A 643 14.85 19.38 -13.23
CA GLU A 643 15.89 19.83 -14.18
C GLU A 643 15.30 20.80 -15.22
N ASN A 644 13.98 20.80 -15.36
CA ASN A 644 13.20 21.69 -16.23
C ASN A 644 12.22 22.50 -15.38
N PHE A 645 12.69 23.07 -14.27
CA PHE A 645 11.89 23.93 -13.39
C PHE A 645 11.66 25.27 -14.08
N ILE A 646 10.40 25.62 -14.34
CA ILE A 646 10.01 26.91 -14.90
C ILE A 646 9.31 27.72 -13.80
N ALA A 647 9.80 28.94 -13.56
CA ALA A 647 9.24 29.88 -12.61
C ALA A 647 8.56 31.05 -13.34
N HIS A 648 7.24 31.13 -13.26
CA HIS A 648 6.44 32.25 -13.79
C HIS A 648 6.74 33.54 -13.00
N GLY A 649 6.97 34.64 -13.69
CA GLY A 649 7.46 35.91 -13.14
C GLY A 649 8.97 35.97 -12.88
N VAL A 650 9.73 34.93 -13.25
CA VAL A 650 11.21 34.88 -13.13
C VAL A 650 11.87 34.46 -14.44
N MET A 651 11.43 33.35 -15.02
CA MET A 651 11.95 32.79 -16.28
C MET A 651 10.98 32.96 -17.45
N VAL A 652 9.69 33.13 -17.15
CA VAL A 652 8.62 33.39 -18.12
C VAL A 652 7.69 34.46 -17.55
N ASP A 653 6.91 35.12 -18.42
CA ASP A 653 6.02 36.22 -18.03
C ASP A 653 5.08 35.86 -16.85
N GLY A 654 4.92 36.79 -15.91
CA GLY A 654 4.17 36.62 -14.67
C GLY A 654 3.13 37.71 -14.41
N GLY A 655 2.87 37.98 -13.14
CA GLY A 655 1.71 38.73 -12.63
C GLY A 655 1.81 40.26 -12.62
N PHE A 656 2.93 40.89 -13.02
CA PHE A 656 2.98 42.35 -13.23
C PHE A 656 2.42 42.73 -14.62
N ALA A 657 1.27 42.12 -14.93
CA ALA A 657 0.50 42.25 -16.16
C ALA A 657 -0.99 42.24 -15.79
N GLU A 658 -1.83 42.89 -16.58
CA GLU A 658 -3.30 42.80 -16.38
C GLU A 658 -3.84 41.37 -16.58
N TYR A 659 -3.13 40.55 -17.37
CA TYR A 659 -3.45 39.14 -17.58
C TYR A 659 -2.20 38.27 -17.58
N ALA A 660 -2.28 37.13 -16.92
CA ALA A 660 -1.19 36.16 -16.87
C ALA A 660 -1.73 34.73 -17.04
N ALA A 661 -0.98 33.87 -17.72
CA ALA A 661 -1.37 32.50 -18.03
C ALA A 661 -0.60 31.51 -17.16
N TYR A 662 -1.32 30.57 -16.53
CA TYR A 662 -0.72 29.54 -15.68
C TYR A 662 -1.30 28.16 -16.00
N PRO A 663 -0.53 27.07 -15.84
CA PRO A 663 -1.08 25.72 -15.94
C PRO A 663 -2.22 25.53 -14.92
N ALA A 664 -3.35 24.98 -15.33
CA ALA A 664 -4.56 24.86 -14.50
C ALA A 664 -4.30 24.14 -13.17
N HIS A 665 -3.48 23.09 -13.19
CA HIS A 665 -3.11 22.31 -12.00
C HIS A 665 -2.23 23.10 -10.98
N ARG A 666 -1.80 24.31 -11.33
CA ARG A 666 -1.07 25.26 -10.48
C ARG A 666 -1.91 26.43 -10.01
N VAL A 667 -3.16 26.48 -10.41
CA VAL A 667 -4.10 27.53 -9.99
C VAL A 667 -4.98 26.96 -8.88
N PHE A 668 -5.30 27.79 -7.88
CA PHE A 668 -6.07 27.38 -6.72
C PHE A 668 -7.17 28.38 -6.41
N LYS A 669 -8.39 27.91 -6.14
CA LYS A 669 -9.52 28.77 -5.77
C LYS A 669 -9.37 29.30 -4.35
N ILE A 670 -9.70 30.57 -4.16
CA ILE A 670 -9.63 31.25 -2.86
C ILE A 670 -10.98 31.90 -2.52
N LYS A 671 -11.28 32.04 -1.22
CA LYS A 671 -12.60 32.51 -0.77
C LYS A 671 -12.53 33.71 0.17
N ASN A 672 -11.82 33.59 1.28
CA ASN A 672 -12.02 34.48 2.43
C ASN A 672 -11.06 35.67 2.49
N LEU A 673 -9.92 35.58 1.79
CA LEU A 673 -8.89 36.64 1.81
C LEU A 673 -9.25 37.79 0.87
N SER A 674 -8.82 39.00 1.23
CA SER A 674 -8.79 40.14 0.30
C SER A 674 -7.80 39.86 -0.83
N ASP A 675 -7.95 40.52 -1.99
CA ASP A 675 -7.02 40.29 -3.12
C ASP A 675 -5.57 40.63 -2.74
N ALA A 676 -5.37 41.68 -1.93
CA ALA A 676 -4.06 42.07 -1.41
C ALA A 676 -3.50 41.04 -0.41
N ASP A 677 -4.29 40.57 0.56
CA ASP A 677 -3.80 39.57 1.53
C ASP A 677 -3.57 38.20 0.87
N ALA A 678 -4.35 37.87 -0.17
CA ALA A 678 -4.19 36.63 -0.92
C ALA A 678 -2.85 36.55 -1.66
N THR A 679 -2.19 37.68 -1.95
CA THR A 679 -0.84 37.64 -2.55
C THR A 679 0.18 37.02 -1.60
N LEU A 680 -0.15 36.90 -0.30
CA LEU A 680 0.70 36.25 0.69
C LEU A 680 0.62 34.72 0.68
N LEU A 681 -0.24 34.11 -0.15
CA LEU A 681 -0.38 32.65 -0.23
C LEU A 681 0.87 31.97 -0.80
N GLU A 682 1.52 32.56 -1.80
CA GLU A 682 2.81 32.07 -2.31
C GLU A 682 3.91 32.11 -1.22
N PRO A 683 4.14 33.25 -0.53
CA PRO A 683 5.17 33.29 0.49
C PRO A 683 4.78 32.48 1.75
N ALA A 684 3.49 32.26 2.01
CA ALA A 684 3.01 31.31 3.03
C ALA A 684 3.29 29.86 2.63
N ALA A 685 3.19 29.51 1.34
CA ALA A 685 3.55 28.19 0.83
C ALA A 685 5.06 27.95 0.94
N CYS A 686 5.91 28.98 0.71
CA CYS A 686 7.34 28.95 1.05
C CYS A 686 7.57 28.65 2.54
N ALA A 687 6.86 29.35 3.43
CA ALA A 687 6.98 29.16 4.87
C ALA A 687 6.52 27.76 5.31
N ALA A 688 5.47 27.21 4.69
CA ALA A 688 5.02 25.85 4.92
C ALA A 688 6.05 24.80 4.46
N HIS A 689 6.75 25.04 3.34
CA HIS A 689 7.89 24.21 2.95
C HIS A 689 9.02 24.30 3.99
N GLY A 690 9.32 25.51 4.47
CA GLY A 690 10.28 25.73 5.55
C GLY A 690 9.94 24.93 6.81
N LEU A 691 8.68 24.95 7.23
CA LEU A 691 8.20 24.18 8.38
C LEU A 691 8.45 22.67 8.21
N ASP A 692 8.14 22.10 7.03
CA ASP A 692 8.40 20.69 6.71
C ASP A 692 9.90 20.34 6.79
N LYS A 693 10.75 21.22 6.24
CA LYS A 693 12.21 21.05 6.28
C LYS A 693 12.74 21.12 7.70
N ILE A 694 12.19 22.02 8.51
CA ILE A 694 12.53 22.17 9.92
C ILE A 694 12.07 20.95 10.70
N SER A 695 10.85 20.45 10.45
CA SER A 695 10.23 19.32 11.16
C SER A 695 10.43 19.45 12.69
N PRO A 696 9.84 20.48 13.33
CA PRO A 696 10.05 20.75 14.75
C PRO A 696 9.54 19.62 15.64
N GLN A 697 10.20 19.39 16.77
CA GLN A 697 9.69 18.47 17.79
C GLN A 697 8.72 19.18 18.73
N MET A 698 7.88 18.41 19.42
CA MET A 698 6.95 18.99 20.38
C MET A 698 7.71 19.70 21.51
N GLY A 699 7.44 20.99 21.71
CA GLY A 699 8.07 21.83 22.72
C GLY A 699 9.44 22.41 22.32
N SER A 700 9.83 22.35 21.04
CA SER A 700 11.08 22.95 20.56
C SER A 700 11.15 24.46 20.83
N SER A 701 12.33 24.94 21.15
CA SER A 701 12.67 26.37 21.23
C SER A 701 13.21 26.87 19.89
N VAL A 702 12.69 28.01 19.42
CA VAL A 702 13.00 28.58 18.10
C VAL A 702 13.51 30.01 18.27
N LEU A 703 14.65 30.33 17.67
CA LEU A 703 15.11 31.69 17.44
C LEU A 703 15.05 32.00 15.95
N LEU A 704 14.27 33.01 15.55
CA LEU A 704 14.13 33.45 14.16
C LEU A 704 14.75 34.84 14.00
N PHE A 705 15.83 34.91 13.22
CA PHE A 705 16.42 36.17 12.80
C PHE A 705 15.69 36.69 11.56
N GLY A 706 15.02 37.84 11.69
CA GLY A 706 14.36 38.55 10.59
C GLY A 706 12.84 38.60 10.68
N ALA A 707 12.29 39.80 10.84
CA ALA A 707 10.84 40.06 10.87
C ALA A 707 10.27 40.41 9.48
N GLY A 708 10.77 39.77 8.41
CA GLY A 708 10.23 39.93 7.06
C GLY A 708 8.88 39.24 6.88
N PRO A 709 8.11 39.52 5.80
CA PRO A 709 6.80 38.92 5.57
C PRO A 709 6.78 37.39 5.72
N THR A 710 7.71 36.69 5.06
CA THR A 710 7.86 35.22 5.16
C THR A 710 8.31 34.78 6.55
N GLY A 711 9.20 35.52 7.20
CA GLY A 711 9.65 35.25 8.58
C GLY A 711 8.52 35.34 9.60
N LEU A 712 7.62 36.32 9.47
CA LEU A 712 6.43 36.47 10.31
C LEU A 712 5.44 35.32 10.14
N MET A 713 5.25 34.83 8.91
CA MET A 713 4.40 33.68 8.65
C MET A 713 5.04 32.37 9.16
N LEU A 714 6.34 32.19 8.96
CA LEU A 714 7.08 31.03 9.45
C LEU A 714 7.09 30.97 10.98
N ALA A 715 7.25 32.10 11.67
CA ALA A 715 7.18 32.18 13.13
C ALA A 715 5.83 31.70 13.66
N GLN A 716 4.73 32.21 13.08
CA GLN A 716 3.37 31.78 13.43
C GLN A 716 3.14 30.29 13.16
N LEU A 717 3.64 29.79 12.02
CA LEU A 717 3.57 28.36 11.67
C LEU A 717 4.32 27.47 12.66
N LEU A 718 5.52 27.85 13.08
CA LEU A 718 6.34 27.09 14.04
C LEU A 718 5.70 27.08 15.44
N ARG A 719 5.10 28.20 15.85
CA ARG A 719 4.37 28.29 17.12
C ARG A 719 3.17 27.33 17.14
N GLN A 720 2.45 27.23 16.03
CA GLN A 720 1.26 26.38 15.91
C GLN A 720 1.57 24.90 15.69
N ASN A 721 2.67 24.60 15.02
CA ASN A 721 3.04 23.24 14.63
C ASN A 721 4.27 22.79 15.41
N GLY A 722 4.04 22.07 16.51
CA GLY A 722 5.07 21.65 17.46
C GLY A 722 4.96 22.37 18.81
N GLY A 723 4.08 23.37 18.96
CA GLY A 723 3.94 24.14 20.19
C GLY A 723 5.25 24.82 20.60
N CYS A 724 5.99 25.31 19.60
CA CYS A 724 7.33 25.82 19.80
C CYS A 724 7.28 27.12 20.62
N ARG A 725 8.24 27.31 21.54
CA ARG A 725 8.51 28.63 22.10
C ARG A 725 9.33 29.42 21.09
N THR A 726 8.76 30.47 20.55
CA THR A 726 9.31 31.24 19.42
C THR A 726 9.83 32.60 19.88
N VAL A 727 11.04 32.95 19.44
CA VAL A 727 11.69 34.24 19.69
C VAL A 727 12.03 34.88 18.34
N ILE A 728 11.59 36.11 18.10
CA ILE A 728 11.96 36.88 16.89
C ILE A 728 13.03 37.90 17.26
N ALA A 729 14.17 37.86 16.56
CA ALA A 729 15.23 38.85 16.67
C ALA A 729 15.35 39.65 15.36
N ALA A 730 15.09 40.95 15.42
CA ALA A 730 15.17 41.83 14.25
C ALA A 730 15.39 43.29 14.66
N PRO A 731 15.82 44.18 13.74
CA PRO A 731 15.87 45.60 14.02
C PRO A 731 14.51 46.17 14.41
N GLY A 732 14.51 47.15 15.32
CA GLY A 732 13.31 47.90 15.69
C GLY A 732 12.69 48.67 14.52
N GLY A 733 11.44 49.11 14.72
CA GLY A 733 10.63 49.87 13.75
C GLY A 733 9.47 49.06 13.17
N LEU A 734 8.95 49.52 12.04
CA LEU A 734 7.69 49.07 11.41
C LEU A 734 7.48 47.54 11.38
N LYS A 735 8.49 46.77 10.99
CA LYS A 735 8.41 45.29 10.90
C LYS A 735 8.32 44.61 12.27
N MET A 736 9.03 45.13 13.27
CA MET A 736 8.99 44.60 14.63
C MET A 736 7.68 45.00 15.34
N GLU A 737 7.20 46.22 15.10
CA GLU A 737 5.89 46.68 15.60
C GLU A 737 4.76 45.81 15.03
N LEU A 738 4.82 45.51 13.73
CA LEU A 738 3.89 44.57 13.12
C LEU A 738 3.98 43.18 13.74
N ALA A 739 5.20 42.64 13.92
CA ALA A 739 5.41 41.33 14.54
C ALA A 739 4.73 41.21 15.92
N LYS A 740 4.84 42.26 16.74
CA LYS A 740 4.17 42.36 18.05
C LYS A 740 2.66 42.45 17.91
N SER A 741 2.16 43.27 16.97
CA SER A 741 0.71 43.42 16.75
C SER A 741 0.03 42.14 16.25
N LEU A 742 0.77 41.29 15.53
CA LEU A 742 0.30 40.00 15.04
C LEU A 742 0.38 38.89 16.09
N ASP A 743 0.99 39.15 17.26
CA ASP A 743 1.37 38.11 18.24
C ASP A 743 2.16 36.97 17.59
N ALA A 744 3.11 37.32 16.71
CA ALA A 744 3.80 36.36 15.86
C ALA A 744 4.80 35.45 16.59
N ALA A 745 5.20 35.82 17.82
CA ALA A 745 6.15 35.08 18.64
C ALA A 745 5.90 35.28 20.14
N ASP A 746 6.48 34.42 20.98
CA ASP A 746 6.37 34.50 22.44
C ASP A 746 7.30 35.57 23.05
N GLU A 747 8.38 35.91 22.34
CA GLU A 747 9.37 36.90 22.76
C GLU A 747 9.92 37.69 21.57
N PHE A 748 10.16 38.99 21.78
CA PHE A 748 10.62 39.92 20.73
C PHE A 748 11.91 40.61 21.16
N VAL A 749 12.97 40.40 20.39
CA VAL A 749 14.31 40.92 20.64
C VAL A 749 14.65 41.98 19.60
N GLU A 750 14.61 43.24 20.02
CA GLU A 750 15.04 44.33 19.16
C GLU A 750 16.56 44.41 19.10
N LEU A 751 17.09 44.33 17.87
CA LEU A 751 18.51 44.48 17.59
C LEU A 751 18.81 45.94 17.22
N PRO A 752 19.71 46.63 17.93
CA PRO A 752 20.21 47.94 17.51
C PRO A 752 20.73 47.91 16.07
N ARG A 753 20.64 49.04 15.36
CA ARG A 753 21.26 49.19 14.03
C ARG A 753 22.76 49.43 14.11
N ASP A 754 23.22 49.97 15.24
CA ASP A 754 24.64 50.11 15.57
C ASP A 754 25.26 48.74 15.85
N GLU A 755 26.44 48.47 15.28
CA GLU A 755 27.03 47.13 15.27
C GLU A 755 27.54 46.67 16.63
N ASP A 756 28.16 47.57 17.40
CA ASP A 756 28.67 47.27 18.73
C ASP A 756 27.52 47.01 19.70
N ALA A 757 26.48 47.85 19.64
CA ALA A 757 25.26 47.67 20.42
C ALA A 757 24.49 46.39 20.01
N ALA A 758 24.45 46.05 18.72
CA ALA A 758 23.84 44.80 18.25
C ALA A 758 24.58 43.57 18.77
N THR A 759 25.92 43.60 18.74
CA THR A 759 26.76 42.52 19.27
C THR A 759 26.55 42.35 20.78
N ALA A 760 26.54 43.45 21.54
CA ALA A 760 26.27 43.42 22.97
C ALA A 760 24.87 42.86 23.30
N ARG A 761 23.85 43.21 22.50
CA ARG A 761 22.49 42.66 22.68
C ARG A 761 22.43 41.16 22.36
N LEU A 762 23.15 40.70 21.33
CA LEU A 762 23.26 39.27 20.99
C LEU A 762 23.97 38.50 22.11
N GLU A 763 25.03 39.04 22.70
CA GLU A 763 25.68 38.45 23.88
C GLU A 763 24.77 38.40 25.10
N GLN A 764 23.93 39.42 25.30
CA GLN A 764 22.91 39.39 26.34
C GLN A 764 21.88 38.28 26.08
N LEU A 765 21.40 38.14 24.84
CA LEU A 765 20.47 37.08 24.45
C LEU A 765 21.07 35.68 24.71
N ARG A 766 22.36 35.49 24.47
CA ARG A 766 23.06 34.21 24.77
C ARG A 766 23.11 33.93 26.27
N ARG A 767 23.21 34.96 27.11
CA ARG A 767 23.16 34.82 28.57
C ARG A 767 21.75 34.52 29.07
N GLU A 768 20.72 35.11 28.43
CA GLU A 768 19.30 34.84 28.71
C GLU A 768 18.92 33.40 28.30
N HIS A 769 19.58 32.83 27.28
CA HIS A 769 19.36 31.47 26.78
C HIS A 769 20.66 30.63 26.80
N PRO A 770 21.15 30.20 27.98
CA PRO A 770 22.47 29.58 28.13
C PRO A 770 22.63 28.23 27.41
N TYR A 771 21.53 27.55 27.08
CA TYR A 771 21.52 26.29 26.35
C TYR A 771 21.29 26.45 24.84
N GLY A 772 21.11 27.67 24.35
CA GLY A 772 20.72 27.94 22.97
C GLY A 772 19.28 27.57 22.67
N PHE A 773 18.99 27.41 21.37
CA PHE A 773 17.70 27.07 20.82
C PHE A 773 17.80 25.76 20.03
N ASP A 774 16.73 24.97 20.04
CA ASP A 774 16.64 23.72 19.27
C ASP A 774 16.68 23.99 17.77
N ILE A 775 16.10 25.13 17.36
CA ILE A 775 16.02 25.57 15.97
C ILE A 775 16.41 27.06 15.91
N VAL A 776 17.38 27.38 15.06
CA VAL A 776 17.73 28.77 14.73
C VAL A 776 17.48 28.98 13.24
N VAL A 777 16.59 29.91 12.91
CA VAL A 777 16.24 30.28 11.53
C VAL A 777 16.89 31.61 11.18
N GLU A 778 17.68 31.62 10.11
CA GLU A 778 18.19 32.84 9.49
C GLU A 778 17.29 33.17 8.29
N ALA A 779 16.56 34.28 8.37
CA ALA A 779 15.65 34.76 7.33
C ALA A 779 15.93 36.23 6.94
N THR A 780 17.18 36.69 7.08
CA THR A 780 17.59 38.06 6.74
C THR A 780 18.39 38.16 5.46
N GLY A 781 19.01 37.06 5.01
CA GLY A 781 19.92 37.08 3.85
C GLY A 781 21.27 37.75 4.17
N SER A 782 21.65 37.84 5.45
CA SER A 782 22.89 38.48 5.89
C SER A 782 23.94 37.44 6.28
N GLU A 783 25.12 37.53 5.66
CA GLU A 783 26.26 36.63 5.95
C GLU A 783 26.64 36.71 7.44
N ARG A 784 26.76 37.94 7.95
CA ARG A 784 27.10 38.23 9.36
C ARG A 784 26.07 37.65 10.34
N VAL A 785 24.78 37.74 10.02
CA VAL A 785 23.72 37.20 10.89
C VAL A 785 23.79 35.68 10.87
N LEU A 786 24.03 35.06 9.72
CA LEU A 786 24.14 33.61 9.60
C LEU A 786 25.34 33.03 10.34
N GLU A 787 26.50 33.66 10.24
CA GLU A 787 27.70 33.26 11.00
C GLU A 787 27.44 33.32 12.51
N ASN A 788 26.75 34.38 12.97
CA ASN A 788 26.33 34.52 14.35
C ASN A 788 25.17 33.61 14.75
N ALA A 789 24.38 33.08 13.81
CA ALA A 789 23.24 32.22 14.14
C ALA A 789 23.70 30.84 14.66
N LEU A 790 24.81 30.28 14.15
CA LEU A 790 25.41 29.01 14.61
C LEU A 790 25.72 29.01 16.12
N HIS A 791 25.93 30.19 16.65
CA HIS A 791 26.30 30.45 18.02
C HIS A 791 25.14 30.37 19.02
N PHE A 792 23.90 30.32 18.52
CA PHE A 792 22.67 30.16 19.29
C PHE A 792 22.07 28.75 19.20
N VAL A 793 22.62 27.87 18.36
CA VAL A 793 22.10 26.51 18.19
C VAL A 793 22.53 25.63 19.37
N THR A 794 21.60 24.87 19.93
CA THR A 794 21.90 23.87 20.95
C THR A 794 22.58 22.62 20.35
N LYS A 795 23.11 21.74 21.19
CA LYS A 795 23.70 20.47 20.73
C LYS A 795 22.63 19.56 20.15
N GLY A 796 22.86 19.02 18.95
CA GLY A 796 21.86 18.28 18.18
C GLY A 796 20.79 19.16 17.52
N GLY A 797 20.91 20.49 17.63
CA GLY A 797 19.94 21.45 17.09
C GLY A 797 20.09 21.70 15.59
N LYS A 798 19.20 22.54 15.05
CA LYS A 798 19.09 22.85 13.62
C LYS A 798 19.41 24.33 13.35
N LEU A 799 20.35 24.58 12.45
CA LEU A 799 20.57 25.89 11.81
C LEU A 799 19.90 25.88 10.44
N VAL A 800 18.95 26.78 10.22
CA VAL A 800 18.13 26.84 9.01
C VAL A 800 18.48 28.09 8.22
N ILE A 801 19.06 27.90 7.04
CA ILE A 801 19.34 28.94 6.07
C ILE A 801 18.06 29.13 5.24
N TYR A 802 17.33 30.21 5.52
CA TYR A 802 16.03 30.51 4.93
C TYR A 802 16.05 31.82 4.11
N GLY A 803 16.98 32.74 4.39
CA GLY A 803 17.20 33.94 3.59
C GLY A 803 17.77 33.66 2.20
N VAL A 804 17.49 34.56 1.26
CA VAL A 804 18.12 34.58 -0.09
C VAL A 804 19.43 35.37 0.00
N TYR A 805 20.47 34.85 -0.65
CA TYR A 805 21.82 35.42 -0.69
C TYR A 805 22.25 35.66 -2.13
N ASN A 806 23.24 36.52 -2.32
CA ASN A 806 23.89 36.69 -3.62
C ASN A 806 24.70 35.43 -3.94
N ASP A 807 24.82 35.06 -5.21
CA ASP A 807 25.53 33.83 -5.63
C ASP A 807 27.01 33.82 -5.20
N GLU A 808 27.62 35.00 -5.07
CA GLU A 808 29.01 35.16 -4.63
C GLU A 808 29.19 35.24 -3.11
N SER A 809 28.11 35.27 -2.34
CA SER A 809 28.19 35.34 -0.88
C SER A 809 28.86 34.10 -0.29
N ARG A 810 29.68 34.31 0.75
CA ARG A 810 30.40 33.25 1.46
C ARG A 810 30.32 33.49 2.96
N ILE A 811 30.20 32.40 3.71
CA ILE A 811 30.17 32.42 5.18
C ILE A 811 31.25 31.49 5.74
N SER A 812 31.73 31.80 6.94
CA SER A 812 32.67 31.01 7.70
C SER A 812 31.98 30.38 8.92
N LEU A 813 31.65 29.09 8.81
CA LEU A 813 31.10 28.29 9.91
C LEU A 813 32.16 27.34 10.45
N SER A 814 32.25 27.20 11.78
CA SER A 814 33.21 26.28 12.43
C SER A 814 32.84 24.81 12.17
N PRO A 815 33.63 24.05 11.37
CA PRO A 815 33.30 22.65 11.08
C PRO A 815 33.43 21.77 12.32
N ASN A 816 34.40 22.09 13.21
CA ASN A 816 34.58 21.37 14.46
C ASN A 816 33.39 21.56 15.41
N LYS A 817 32.79 22.75 15.45
CA LYS A 817 31.57 22.97 16.24
C LYS A 817 30.41 22.15 15.71
N ILE A 818 30.18 22.19 14.38
CA ILE A 818 29.12 21.42 13.72
C ILE A 818 29.29 19.92 13.99
N PHE A 819 30.51 19.39 13.82
CA PHE A 819 30.83 17.99 14.07
C PHE A 819 30.65 17.59 15.54
N LYS A 820 31.24 18.34 16.47
CA LYS A 820 31.28 17.98 17.89
C LYS A 820 29.94 18.12 18.59
N GLU A 821 29.13 19.07 18.14
CA GLU A 821 27.80 19.35 18.72
C GLU A 821 26.67 18.76 17.88
N GLU A 822 26.98 17.98 16.84
CA GLU A 822 26.02 17.33 15.94
C GLU A 822 24.96 18.30 15.38
N ILE A 823 25.38 19.51 14.99
CA ILE A 823 24.47 20.54 14.47
C ILE A 823 24.04 20.20 13.05
N HIS A 824 22.74 20.25 12.79
CA HIS A 824 22.16 20.07 11.46
C HIS A 824 22.05 21.41 10.74
N VAL A 825 22.81 21.60 9.66
CA VAL A 825 22.68 22.78 8.78
C VAL A 825 21.75 22.44 7.62
N LEU A 826 20.64 23.18 7.51
CA LEU A 826 19.54 22.92 6.58
C LEU A 826 19.32 24.13 5.67
N GLY A 827 19.06 23.89 4.38
CA GLY A 827 18.56 24.91 3.45
C GLY A 827 17.07 24.73 3.16
N SER A 828 16.37 25.84 2.93
CA SER A 828 14.98 25.89 2.45
C SER A 828 14.92 26.82 1.25
N PHE A 829 14.60 26.29 0.06
CA PHE A 829 14.67 27.04 -1.19
C PHE A 829 13.31 27.57 -1.63
N SER A 830 12.46 26.70 -2.17
CA SER A 830 11.17 27.07 -2.75
C SER A 830 10.13 25.98 -2.44
N GLN A 831 8.88 26.27 -2.76
CA GLN A 831 7.70 25.51 -2.50
C GLN A 831 7.33 24.62 -3.69
N THR A 832 6.94 23.39 -3.39
CA THR A 832 6.20 22.53 -4.33
C THR A 832 5.10 21.87 -3.52
N TYR A 833 3.87 21.86 -4.05
CA TYR A 833 2.70 21.25 -3.40
C TYR A 833 2.30 21.84 -2.03
N LYS A 834 2.63 23.11 -1.75
CA LYS A 834 2.31 23.76 -0.47
C LYS A 834 1.15 24.75 -0.50
N PHE A 835 0.66 25.12 -1.67
CA PHE A 835 -0.48 26.03 -1.81
C PHE A 835 -1.74 25.53 -1.10
N PRO A 836 -2.18 24.27 -1.22
CA PRO A 836 -3.37 23.80 -0.50
C PRO A 836 -3.26 23.98 1.02
N ALA A 837 -2.10 23.66 1.60
CA ALA A 837 -1.86 23.84 3.02
C ALA A 837 -1.81 25.33 3.41
N ALA A 838 -1.15 26.17 2.61
CA ALA A 838 -1.09 27.61 2.85
C ALA A 838 -2.50 28.24 2.81
N ILE A 839 -3.32 27.87 1.83
CA ILE A 839 -4.73 28.28 1.71
C ILE A 839 -5.49 27.89 2.97
N ASP A 840 -5.40 26.62 3.41
CA ASP A 840 -6.11 26.14 4.60
C ASP A 840 -5.72 26.92 5.87
N TYR A 841 -4.45 27.30 6.04
CA TYR A 841 -4.01 28.08 7.21
C TYR A 841 -4.50 29.53 7.15
N LEU A 842 -4.39 30.19 5.99
CA LEU A 842 -4.78 31.60 5.87
C LEU A 842 -6.30 31.77 5.83
N ASP A 843 -7.03 30.93 5.07
CA ASP A 843 -8.51 31.02 4.96
C ASP A 843 -9.21 30.74 6.30
N ARG A 844 -8.60 29.95 7.20
CA ARG A 844 -9.11 29.68 8.55
C ARG A 844 -8.62 30.67 9.60
N GLY A 845 -7.85 31.69 9.20
CA GLY A 845 -7.27 32.67 10.10
C GLY A 845 -6.31 32.06 11.12
N ARG A 846 -5.69 30.92 10.79
CA ARG A 846 -4.64 30.33 11.63
C ARG A 846 -3.40 31.21 11.58
N ILE A 847 -2.99 31.69 10.42
CA ILE A 847 -1.96 32.71 10.31
C ILE A 847 -2.64 34.07 10.18
N ASN A 848 -2.29 35.01 11.06
CA ASN A 848 -2.74 36.38 10.94
C ASN A 848 -1.82 37.12 9.95
N VAL A 849 -2.41 37.54 8.84
CA VAL A 849 -1.72 38.27 7.76
C VAL A 849 -2.08 39.76 7.72
N SER A 850 -2.97 40.21 8.61
CA SER A 850 -3.50 41.57 8.62
C SER A 850 -2.38 42.61 8.74
N GLY A 851 -2.28 43.49 7.76
CA GLY A 851 -1.28 44.56 7.76
C GLY A 851 0.14 44.12 7.36
N ILE A 852 0.34 42.86 6.95
CA ILE A 852 1.61 42.46 6.30
C ILE A 852 1.73 43.17 4.95
N VAL A 853 0.71 43.10 4.08
CA VAL A 853 0.60 43.98 2.90
C VAL A 853 0.13 45.35 3.37
N ASN A 854 1.07 46.29 3.48
CA ASN A 854 0.80 47.61 4.06
C ASN A 854 0.83 48.74 3.04
N LYS A 855 1.13 48.44 1.77
CA LYS A 855 1.13 49.41 0.68
C LYS A 855 0.79 48.75 -0.65
N THR A 856 -0.03 49.41 -1.45
CA THR A 856 -0.34 49.03 -2.83
C THR A 856 0.15 50.09 -3.81
N TYR A 857 0.47 49.67 -5.03
CA TYR A 857 0.91 50.52 -6.14
C TYR A 857 0.22 50.10 -7.44
N LYS A 858 0.10 51.01 -8.40
CA LYS A 858 -0.30 50.69 -9.78
C LYS A 858 0.92 50.30 -10.63
N LEU A 859 0.68 49.73 -11.82
CA LEU A 859 1.76 49.34 -12.74
C LEU A 859 2.69 50.51 -13.09
N ASP A 860 2.12 51.69 -13.36
CA ASP A 860 2.86 52.92 -13.69
C ASP A 860 3.65 53.51 -12.50
N GLU A 861 3.38 53.02 -11.28
CA GLU A 861 4.10 53.38 -10.06
C GLU A 861 5.20 52.36 -9.69
N TRP A 862 5.54 51.44 -10.59
CA TRP A 862 6.52 50.37 -10.32
C TRP A 862 7.88 50.88 -9.85
N GLU A 863 8.39 51.98 -10.43
CA GLU A 863 9.64 52.61 -9.99
C GLU A 863 9.58 53.05 -8.52
N MET A 864 8.45 53.65 -8.12
CA MET A 864 8.22 54.07 -6.73
C MET A 864 8.12 52.87 -5.79
N CYS A 865 7.49 51.77 -6.23
CA CYS A 865 7.42 50.52 -5.48
C CYS A 865 8.81 49.94 -5.22
N LEU A 866 9.66 49.85 -6.25
CA LEU A 866 11.05 49.39 -6.13
C LEU A 866 11.85 50.23 -5.13
N ASP A 867 11.74 51.55 -5.23
CA ASP A 867 12.40 52.49 -4.32
C ASP A 867 11.93 52.30 -2.86
N ALA A 868 10.63 52.12 -2.65
CA ALA A 868 10.07 51.90 -1.33
C ALA A 868 10.54 50.59 -0.70
N MET A 869 10.64 49.51 -1.49
CA MET A 869 11.16 48.21 -1.09
C MET A 869 12.66 48.28 -0.75
N ARG A 870 13.49 48.91 -1.60
CA ARG A 870 14.93 49.10 -1.37
C ARG A 870 15.20 49.90 -0.09
N ARG A 871 14.44 50.98 0.15
CA ARG A 871 14.56 51.80 1.36
C ARG A 871 13.97 51.15 2.62
N LYS A 872 13.37 49.95 2.50
CA LYS A 872 12.68 49.24 3.59
C LYS A 872 11.62 50.10 4.28
N SER A 873 10.96 50.97 3.51
CA SER A 873 9.92 51.90 4.00
C SER A 873 8.52 51.25 4.06
N VAL A 874 8.40 50.02 3.55
CA VAL A 874 7.19 49.18 3.58
C VAL A 874 7.52 47.80 4.17
N VAL A 875 6.51 47.11 4.71
CA VAL A 875 6.62 45.70 5.13
C VAL A 875 6.60 44.81 3.90
N LYS A 876 5.54 44.95 3.10
CA LYS A 876 5.27 44.23 1.85
C LYS A 876 4.42 45.13 0.95
N ALA A 877 4.77 45.16 -0.33
CA ALA A 877 4.02 45.85 -1.36
C ALA A 877 3.24 44.86 -2.24
N ALA A 878 2.16 45.33 -2.87
CA ALA A 878 1.44 44.62 -3.93
C ALA A 878 1.10 45.58 -5.07
N ILE A 879 1.18 45.09 -6.31
CA ILE A 879 0.68 45.78 -7.50
C ILE A 879 -0.80 45.47 -7.64
N VAL A 880 -1.63 46.49 -7.81
CA VAL A 880 -3.09 46.37 -7.99
C VAL A 880 -3.51 47.04 -9.29
N PHE A 881 -4.61 46.53 -9.87
CA PHE A 881 -5.02 46.86 -11.24
C PHE A 881 -6.38 47.57 -11.31
N ASP A 882 -7.05 47.75 -10.17
CA ASP A 882 -8.30 48.51 -10.02
C ASP A 882 -8.08 49.82 -9.23
#